data_AF-A0A495V8F0-F1
#
_entry.id   AF-A0A495V8F0-F1
#
_cell.length_a   1.000
_cell.length_b   1.000
_cell.length_c   1.000
_cell.angle_alpha   90.00
_cell.angle_beta   90.00
_cell.angle_gamma   90.00
#
_symmetry.space_group_name_H-M   'P 1'
#
loop_
_entity.id
_entity.type
_entity.pdbx_description
1 polymer ?
#
loop_
_entity_poly.entity_id
_entity_poly.type
_entity_poly.pdbx_seq_one_letter_code
_entity_poly.pdbx_strand_id
1 'polypeptide(L)'
;MPDYLKPLFNRRLLADALRELPPTLDETRRAIALGWATGAANGTLLGQKEKPLQGQFLSEVMDRLLGFRQLVGSDGTHHMEPETSSKTVKGYRPPDARLGWFGSAVDLTRAVLELKAPGADLDTKQGAGYGKLTPVEQAFGYAAKVDGCRWVIVCNFIELRLYRTDRGQGYCQRFWFADLVDPERLDVFLFLLGRETLLGADPAAPSPVERLASHTHVAEERITKAFYVFYRDLRLDLFYRLRADNPAPLSESAESHAVQLLEQAQKLLDRCLFICFCEDIGLLPAKVLNSALTVKTEGFVSVSRWQQLCGLFDAMDKGLPAMQINAYNGGLFDKDAALDALVVADAALDGIRALSDYDFETDLNVNILGHIFEQSITDLESIRAEIRGEADDRQRSRRKRDGIFYTPDLITRFMVARTIGGWLAEHHAQIEARHRTGKPGPLSNETRLKIWVDHLEVLRRIKVLDPACGSGAFLVAAFEYLIGEYERVNRTIAELTGAPGQLGLFDLDRQILQDNLFGVDLNPESVEITKLSLWLKTARRDKPLNNLDANIRCGNSLVEPPDAPAGTPADQALVDAFAALPPDRRAFDWRAAFPAVFAQGGFDVVIGNPPYVRQEALGPLKPYLARRYASYHGVADLYVYFYERGLELLAPRGTLSYIVTNKWLRAGYGEPLRRLFSERAVLEEILDFGHAPIFEDADTFPCIIVVRPRSAASDNCADNGAHDSADVAPPTAADPPEPPMVSVCPVPRDRSTELSLQHYFHEHAYPVPWSRYGAGPWSLESPEVETLMERLRERGVPLADFVGCKPMYGIKTGFNEAFLIDEATRADLIGADPACAEIIKPATKPASCSTGCATNSPSRNRANSSKTSPD
;
A
#
# COMPACT_ATOMS: atom_id res chain seq x y z
N MET A 1 -8.57 -10.04 17.55
CA MET A 1 -8.27 -8.61 17.81
C MET A 1 -7.56 -8.13 16.55
N PRO A 2 -7.83 -6.95 15.97
CA PRO A 2 -7.25 -6.70 14.65
C PRO A 2 -5.74 -6.46 14.85
N ASP A 3 -4.96 -7.48 14.52
CA ASP A 3 -3.49 -7.53 14.62
C ASP A 3 -2.81 -6.82 13.44
N TYR A 4 -3.52 -5.94 12.72
CA TYR A 4 -2.96 -5.20 11.58
C TYR A 4 -2.15 -3.95 11.97
N LEU A 5 -2.23 -3.51 13.24
CA LEU A 5 -1.52 -2.32 13.72
C LEU A 5 -0.11 -2.70 14.18
N LYS A 6 0.90 -2.07 13.56
CA LYS A 6 2.32 -2.35 13.80
C LYS A 6 2.76 -1.71 15.12
N PRO A 7 3.68 -2.33 15.89
CA PRO A 7 4.29 -1.69 17.04
C PRO A 7 4.94 -0.37 16.64
N LEU A 8 4.75 0.67 17.44
CA LEU A 8 5.34 1.99 17.15
C LEU A 8 6.84 2.05 17.44
N PHE A 9 7.35 1.19 18.33
CA PHE A 9 8.71 1.19 18.82
C PHE A 9 9.36 -0.20 18.68
N ASN A 10 10.65 -0.25 18.33
CA ASN A 10 11.40 -1.49 18.34
C ASN A 10 11.55 -1.99 19.80
N ARG A 11 11.27 -3.27 20.03
CA ARG A 11 11.19 -3.87 21.37
C ARG A 11 12.51 -3.79 22.13
N ARG A 12 13.63 -4.03 21.45
CA ARG A 12 14.97 -3.98 22.05
C ARG A 12 15.33 -2.56 22.47
N LEU A 13 15.12 -1.59 21.58
CA LEU A 13 15.39 -0.18 21.88
C LEU A 13 14.48 0.34 23.00
N LEU A 14 13.21 -0.08 23.03
CA LEU A 14 12.29 0.25 24.11
C LEU A 14 12.77 -0.36 25.44
N ALA A 15 13.15 -1.64 25.45
CA ALA A 15 13.66 -2.30 26.64
C ALA A 15 14.96 -1.66 27.15
N ASP A 16 15.85 -1.23 26.26
CA ASP A 16 17.07 -0.50 26.62
C ASP A 16 16.72 0.89 27.19
N ALA A 17 15.77 1.61 26.59
CA ALA A 17 15.30 2.92 27.09
C ALA A 17 14.62 2.82 28.46
N LEU A 18 13.88 1.73 28.73
CA LEU A 18 13.24 1.48 30.02
C LEU A 18 14.25 1.28 31.15
N ARG A 19 15.46 0.77 30.87
CA ARG A 19 16.52 0.61 31.88
C ARG A 19 17.08 1.93 32.38
N GLU A 20 16.90 3.01 31.63
CA GLU A 20 17.33 4.35 32.01
C GLU A 20 16.31 5.07 32.92
N LEU A 21 15.15 4.45 33.21
CA LEU A 21 14.15 5.03 34.11
C LEU A 21 14.53 4.87 35.58
N PRO A 22 14.33 5.92 36.41
CA PRO A 22 14.42 5.79 37.85
C PRO A 22 13.31 4.86 38.38
N PRO A 23 13.57 4.04 39.41
CA PRO A 23 12.60 3.06 39.88
C PRO A 23 11.50 3.72 40.70
N THR A 24 10.32 3.11 40.62
CA THR A 24 9.13 3.21 41.47
C THR A 24 8.18 4.40 41.29
N LEU A 25 6.99 4.08 40.77
CA LEU A 25 5.74 4.78 41.04
C LEU A 25 5.49 4.92 42.54
N ASP A 26 4.99 6.08 42.95
CA ASP A 26 4.37 6.20 44.27
C ASP A 26 3.12 5.31 44.38
N GLU A 27 2.81 4.86 45.60
CA GLU A 27 1.73 3.90 45.86
C GLU A 27 0.34 4.45 45.46
N THR A 28 0.19 5.78 45.45
CA THR A 28 -1.06 6.45 45.06
C THR A 28 -1.30 6.36 43.56
N ARG A 29 -0.28 6.60 42.73
CA ARG A 29 -0.36 6.45 41.28
C ARG A 29 -0.56 4.99 40.89
N ARG A 30 0.11 4.06 41.57
CA ARG A 30 -0.10 2.62 41.35
C ARG A 30 -1.56 2.23 41.63
N ALA A 31 -2.16 2.74 42.71
CA ALA A 31 -3.56 2.49 43.03
C ALA A 31 -4.52 3.01 41.94
N ILE A 32 -4.24 4.18 41.34
CA ILE A 32 -5.03 4.70 40.21
C ILE A 32 -4.96 3.74 39.02
N ALA A 33 -3.75 3.36 38.60
CA ALA A 33 -3.56 2.45 37.47
C ALA A 33 -4.30 1.11 37.67
N LEU A 34 -4.16 0.51 38.86
CA LEU A 34 -4.84 -0.74 39.21
C LEU A 34 -6.37 -0.60 39.30
N GLY A 35 -6.87 0.55 39.74
CA GLY A 35 -8.31 0.86 39.76
C GLY A 35 -8.92 0.84 38.37
N TRP A 36 -8.27 1.52 37.42
CA TRP A 36 -8.69 1.53 36.01
C TRP A 36 -8.52 0.16 35.34
N ALA A 37 -7.44 -0.57 35.64
CA ALA A 37 -7.22 -1.92 35.15
C ALA A 37 -8.33 -2.88 35.60
N THR A 38 -8.69 -2.83 36.89
CA THR A 38 -9.77 -3.63 37.45
C THR A 38 -11.10 -3.26 36.81
N GLY A 39 -11.38 -1.96 36.65
CA GLY A 39 -12.62 -1.48 36.04
C GLY A 39 -12.79 -1.88 34.58
N ALA A 40 -11.70 -1.92 33.81
CA ALA A 40 -11.70 -2.41 32.44
C ALA A 40 -11.89 -3.93 32.40
N ALA A 41 -11.19 -4.69 33.25
CA ALA A 41 -11.23 -6.15 33.28
C ALA A 41 -12.61 -6.71 33.68
N ASN A 42 -13.30 -6.06 34.62
CA ASN A 42 -14.62 -6.49 35.10
C ASN A 42 -15.79 -5.86 34.33
N GLY A 43 -15.53 -5.02 33.31
CA GLY A 43 -16.54 -4.37 32.49
C GLY A 43 -17.32 -3.24 33.18
N THR A 44 -16.95 -2.81 34.39
CA THR A 44 -17.66 -1.72 35.11
C THR A 44 -17.55 -0.35 34.45
N LEU A 45 -16.59 -0.17 33.55
CA LEU A 45 -16.48 1.03 32.72
C LEU A 45 -17.51 1.03 31.57
N LEU A 46 -17.99 -0.15 31.13
CA LEU A 46 -18.96 -0.28 30.06
C LEU A 46 -20.34 0.21 30.52
N GLY A 47 -21.02 1.01 29.68
CA GLY A 47 -22.34 1.56 29.99
C GLY A 47 -22.34 2.83 30.85
N GLN A 48 -21.17 3.31 31.31
CA GLN A 48 -21.07 4.63 31.93
C GLN A 48 -21.27 5.75 30.89
N LYS A 49 -21.79 6.90 31.35
CA LYS A 49 -21.95 8.07 30.49
C LYS A 49 -20.56 8.64 30.14
N GLU A 50 -20.35 8.94 28.86
CA GLU A 50 -19.08 9.39 28.29
C GLU A 50 -18.52 10.65 28.97
N LYS A 51 -19.32 11.74 29.06
CA LYS A 51 -18.87 13.03 29.61
C LYS A 51 -18.33 12.96 31.06
N PRO A 52 -19.02 12.33 32.03
CA PRO A 52 -18.49 12.14 33.38
C PRO A 52 -17.18 11.33 33.40
N LEU A 53 -17.12 10.24 32.65
CA LEU A 53 -15.95 9.36 32.65
C LEU A 53 -14.74 10.04 31.98
N GLN A 54 -14.98 10.82 30.92
CA GLN A 54 -13.98 11.70 30.33
C GLN A 54 -13.37 12.65 31.36
N GLY A 55 -14.19 13.31 32.18
CA GLY A 55 -13.70 14.19 33.25
C GLY A 55 -12.85 13.44 34.29
N GLN A 56 -13.28 12.24 34.69
CA GLN A 56 -12.54 11.39 35.63
C GLN A 56 -11.20 10.93 35.03
N PHE A 57 -11.19 10.51 33.77
CA PHE A 57 -10.00 10.09 33.06
C PHE A 57 -8.95 11.21 32.96
N LEU A 58 -9.37 12.41 32.58
CA LEU A 58 -8.48 13.57 32.51
C LEU A 58 -7.88 13.92 33.89
N SER A 59 -8.64 13.74 34.97
CA SER A 59 -8.19 14.04 36.33
C SER A 59 -7.30 12.94 36.94
N GLU A 60 -7.70 11.68 36.84
CA GLU A 60 -7.00 10.57 37.50
C GLU A 60 -5.84 10.05 36.65
N VAL A 61 -6.09 9.78 35.37
CA VAL A 61 -5.10 9.16 34.48
C VAL A 61 -4.17 10.22 33.91
N MET A 62 -4.70 11.24 33.22
CA MET A 62 -3.83 12.22 32.56
C MET A 62 -3.10 13.13 33.57
N ASP A 63 -3.80 13.69 34.55
CA ASP A 63 -3.19 14.59 35.53
C ASP A 63 -2.41 13.83 36.62
N ARG A 64 -3.08 12.99 37.43
CA ARG A 64 -2.44 12.40 38.62
C ARG A 64 -1.46 11.26 38.32
N LEU A 65 -1.81 10.35 37.41
CA LEU A 65 -0.95 9.21 37.04
C LEU A 65 0.18 9.63 36.10
N LEU A 66 -0.17 10.28 34.98
CA LEU A 66 0.77 10.63 33.91
C LEU A 66 1.43 12.01 34.08
N GLY A 67 0.89 12.88 34.93
CA GLY A 67 1.53 14.15 35.30
C GLY A 67 1.21 15.34 34.39
N PHE A 68 0.17 15.26 33.54
CA PHE A 68 -0.29 16.37 32.71
C PHE A 68 -1.23 17.29 33.50
N ARG A 69 -0.64 18.19 34.30
CA ARG A 69 -1.39 19.12 35.15
C ARG A 69 -2.27 20.06 34.32
N GLN A 70 -3.52 20.26 34.75
CA GLN A 70 -4.37 21.37 34.33
C GLN A 70 -4.03 22.64 35.13
N LEU A 71 -4.28 23.83 34.57
CA LEU A 71 -4.03 25.10 35.27
C LEU A 71 -4.99 25.25 36.47
N VAL A 72 -4.44 25.49 37.66
CA VAL A 72 -5.20 25.86 38.87
C VAL A 72 -4.82 27.28 39.26
N GLY A 73 -5.51 28.30 38.74
CA GLY A 73 -5.27 29.72 39.05
C GLY A 73 -4.70 30.54 37.89
N SER A 74 -4.17 31.75 38.17
CA SER A 74 -3.74 32.73 37.14
C SER A 74 -2.25 32.70 36.77
N ASP A 75 -1.41 31.91 37.46
CA ASP A 75 0.04 31.93 37.24
C ASP A 75 0.63 30.50 37.12
N GLY A 76 1.25 30.22 35.97
CA GLY A 76 2.02 28.99 35.72
C GLY A 76 1.85 28.42 34.31
N THR A 77 2.84 27.65 33.85
CA THR A 77 2.72 26.82 32.64
C THR A 77 2.03 25.50 33.01
N HIS A 78 0.94 25.16 32.33
CA HIS A 78 0.26 23.87 32.45
C HIS A 78 0.51 23.00 31.21
N HIS A 79 0.17 21.71 31.32
CA HIS A 79 0.58 20.70 30.32
C HIS A 79 -0.59 20.00 29.62
N MET A 80 -1.82 20.35 29.97
CA MET A 80 -3.04 19.83 29.36
C MET A 80 -4.13 20.91 29.31
N GLU A 81 -4.70 21.12 28.14
CA GLU A 81 -5.91 21.91 27.94
C GLU A 81 -7.06 21.05 27.42
N PRO A 82 -8.11 20.81 28.23
CA PRO A 82 -9.34 20.17 27.77
C PRO A 82 -10.06 20.97 26.66
N GLU A 83 -11.00 20.31 25.96
CA GLU A 83 -11.91 20.94 24.98
C GLU A 83 -12.57 22.20 25.56
N THR A 84 -12.99 22.14 26.83
CA THR A 84 -13.72 23.23 27.53
C THR A 84 -12.89 24.48 27.79
N SER A 85 -11.57 24.38 27.81
CA SER A 85 -10.66 25.51 28.00
C SER A 85 -9.96 25.95 26.71
N SER A 86 -10.05 25.15 25.65
CA SER A 86 -9.42 25.44 24.35
C SER A 86 -10.18 26.55 23.62
N LYS A 87 -9.48 27.63 23.26
CA LYS A 87 -10.05 28.66 22.36
C LYS A 87 -10.33 28.04 21.00
N THR A 88 -11.43 28.43 20.34
CA THR A 88 -11.71 28.01 18.97
C THR A 88 -10.63 28.56 18.04
N VAL A 89 -9.72 27.70 17.57
CA VAL A 89 -8.68 28.10 16.60
C VAL A 89 -9.28 27.94 15.20
N LYS A 90 -9.36 29.05 14.44
CA LYS A 90 -9.67 29.10 12.99
C LYS A 90 -10.75 28.10 12.49
N GLY A 91 -11.97 28.20 13.02
CA GLY A 91 -13.14 27.55 12.40
C GLY A 91 -13.21 26.01 12.51
N TYR A 92 -12.45 25.40 13.42
CA TYR A 92 -12.51 23.96 13.69
C TYR A 92 -12.74 23.65 15.17
N ARG A 93 -13.40 22.52 15.44
CA ARG A 93 -13.66 22.04 16.81
C ARG A 93 -12.35 21.53 17.42
N PRO A 94 -11.98 21.91 18.66
CA PRO A 94 -10.78 21.38 19.29
C PRO A 94 -10.95 19.88 19.66
N PRO A 95 -9.84 19.13 19.79
CA PRO A 95 -9.88 17.76 20.32
C PRO A 95 -10.31 17.75 21.78
N ASP A 96 -10.64 16.56 22.32
CA ASP A 96 -11.06 16.39 23.71
C ASP A 96 -10.04 16.92 24.72
N ALA A 97 -8.73 16.79 24.42
CA ALA A 97 -7.68 17.55 25.08
C ALA A 97 -6.46 17.78 24.17
N ARG A 98 -5.75 18.89 24.42
CA ARG A 98 -4.42 19.18 23.87
C ARG A 98 -3.38 18.99 24.97
N LEU A 99 -2.28 18.31 24.67
CA LEU A 99 -1.15 18.12 25.58
C LEU A 99 0.08 18.85 25.03
N GLY A 100 0.81 19.57 25.88
CA GLY A 100 1.89 20.44 25.44
C GLY A 100 2.33 21.40 26.53
N TRP A 101 2.66 22.63 26.15
CA TRP A 101 3.01 23.70 27.08
C TRP A 101 2.09 24.88 26.82
N PHE A 102 1.36 25.26 27.86
CA PHE A 102 0.33 26.27 27.79
C PHE A 102 0.52 27.26 28.92
N GLY A 103 0.37 28.55 28.64
CA GLY A 103 0.51 29.63 29.59
C GLY A 103 0.27 30.97 28.92
N SER A 104 0.45 32.08 29.65
CA SER A 104 0.23 33.42 29.11
C SER A 104 1.14 33.78 27.93
N ALA A 105 2.33 33.17 27.84
CA ALA A 105 3.35 33.44 26.82
C ALA A 105 3.63 32.26 25.86
N VAL A 106 3.00 31.09 26.06
CA VAL A 106 3.27 29.87 25.28
C VAL A 106 1.94 29.14 25.02
N ASP A 107 1.65 28.80 23.77
CA ASP A 107 0.56 27.91 23.36
C ASP A 107 1.14 26.93 22.33
N LEU A 108 1.81 25.89 22.83
CA LEU A 108 2.44 24.86 22.02
C LEU A 108 1.78 23.53 22.31
N THR A 109 1.12 22.97 21.31
CA THR A 109 0.55 21.63 21.39
C THR A 109 1.54 20.62 20.79
N ARG A 110 1.82 19.56 21.54
CA ARG A 110 2.74 18.48 21.13
C ARG A 110 2.01 17.16 20.90
N ALA A 111 0.89 16.94 21.58
CA ALA A 111 0.01 15.80 21.36
C ALA A 111 -1.46 16.20 21.39
N VAL A 112 -2.31 15.47 20.65
CA VAL A 112 -3.77 15.56 20.75
C VAL A 112 -4.34 14.28 21.36
N LEU A 113 -5.38 14.43 22.18
CA LEU A 113 -6.10 13.32 22.80
C LEU A 113 -7.56 13.37 22.34
N GLU A 114 -8.02 12.29 21.71
CA GLU A 114 -9.42 12.05 21.35
C GLU A 114 -9.98 10.91 22.23
N LEU A 115 -11.10 11.18 22.90
CA LEU A 115 -11.79 10.26 23.80
C LEU A 115 -13.13 9.86 23.21
N LYS A 116 -13.47 8.58 23.30
CA LYS A 116 -14.77 8.04 22.86
C LYS A 116 -15.44 7.26 23.98
N ALA A 117 -16.75 7.07 23.86
CA ALA A 117 -17.53 6.28 24.80
C ALA A 117 -16.89 4.91 25.14
N PRO A 118 -17.09 4.39 26.37
CA PRO A 118 -16.51 3.12 26.81
C PRO A 118 -16.74 1.96 25.85
N GLY A 119 -15.64 1.37 25.37
CA GLY A 119 -15.68 0.23 24.44
C GLY A 119 -16.11 0.59 23.01
N ALA A 120 -16.25 1.87 22.67
CA ALA A 120 -16.51 2.30 21.29
C ALA A 120 -15.37 1.83 20.37
N ASP A 121 -15.74 1.35 19.19
CA ASP A 121 -14.78 0.94 18.17
C ASP A 121 -14.03 2.17 17.63
N LEU A 122 -12.71 2.18 17.79
CA LEU A 122 -11.83 3.26 17.39
C LEU A 122 -11.59 3.31 15.87
N ASP A 123 -11.92 2.25 15.15
CA ASP A 123 -11.70 2.07 13.72
C ASP A 123 -13.00 2.10 12.90
N THR A 124 -14.16 2.21 13.56
CA THR A 124 -15.46 2.33 12.88
C THR A 124 -15.79 3.79 12.56
N LYS A 125 -16.22 4.05 11.31
CA LYS A 125 -16.69 5.37 10.85
C LYS A 125 -17.92 5.82 11.64
N GLN A 126 -17.96 7.08 12.03
CA GLN A 126 -19.02 7.60 12.88
C GLN A 126 -20.31 7.91 12.08
N GLY A 127 -21.18 6.91 11.90
CA GLY A 127 -22.52 7.04 11.29
C GLY A 127 -22.62 6.52 9.84
N ALA A 128 -23.84 6.35 9.31
CA ALA A 128 -24.07 5.84 7.95
C ALA A 128 -23.71 6.88 6.87
N GLY A 129 -22.98 6.47 5.83
CA GLY A 129 -22.65 7.29 4.64
C GLY A 129 -21.14 7.39 4.32
N TYR A 130 -20.83 7.53 3.02
CA TYR A 130 -19.47 7.74 2.51
C TYR A 130 -18.92 9.10 2.97
N GLY A 131 -17.65 9.18 3.37
CA GLY A 131 -17.01 10.42 3.80
C GLY A 131 -17.07 10.74 5.31
N LYS A 132 -17.38 9.79 6.20
CA LYS A 132 -17.26 10.00 7.66
C LYS A 132 -15.97 9.38 8.18
N LEU A 133 -15.30 10.08 9.10
CA LEU A 133 -14.01 9.68 9.66
C LEU A 133 -14.20 8.72 10.85
N THR A 134 -13.25 7.81 11.06
CA THR A 134 -13.09 7.02 12.29
C THR A 134 -12.57 7.92 13.43
N PRO A 135 -12.71 7.51 14.71
CA PRO A 135 -12.05 8.20 15.82
C PRO A 135 -10.56 8.44 15.60
N VAL A 136 -9.83 7.47 15.03
CA VAL A 136 -8.40 7.61 14.70
C VAL A 136 -8.18 8.61 13.57
N GLU A 137 -8.94 8.53 12.48
CA GLU A 137 -8.85 9.49 11.37
C GLU A 137 -9.18 10.92 11.81
N GLN A 138 -10.17 11.07 12.69
CA GLN A 138 -10.55 12.33 13.30
C GLN A 138 -9.40 12.88 14.16
N ALA A 139 -8.77 12.03 14.97
CA ALA A 139 -7.64 12.37 15.83
C ALA A 139 -6.45 12.92 15.02
N PHE A 140 -6.10 12.24 13.92
CA PHE A 140 -5.07 12.70 12.97
C PHE A 140 -5.45 14.00 12.26
N GLY A 141 -6.75 14.23 12.02
CA GLY A 141 -7.24 15.49 11.48
C GLY A 141 -7.02 16.69 12.41
N TYR A 142 -7.16 16.52 13.74
CA TYR A 142 -6.77 17.58 14.67
C TYR A 142 -5.26 17.83 14.64
N ALA A 143 -4.45 16.76 14.66
CA ALA A 143 -2.99 16.90 14.64
C ALA A 143 -2.47 17.63 13.39
N ALA A 144 -3.06 17.38 12.23
CA ALA A 144 -2.70 18.04 10.97
C ALA A 144 -2.94 19.56 10.99
N LYS A 145 -3.84 20.04 11.85
CA LYS A 145 -4.22 21.47 11.96
C LYS A 145 -3.44 22.20 13.05
N VAL A 146 -2.57 21.49 13.76
CA VAL A 146 -1.87 21.99 14.94
C VAL A 146 -0.36 21.93 14.70
N ASP A 147 0.23 23.11 14.53
CA ASP A 147 1.67 23.23 14.31
C ASP A 147 2.47 22.65 15.48
N GLY A 148 3.44 21.79 15.17
CA GLY A 148 4.31 21.16 16.15
C GLY A 148 3.73 19.93 16.85
N CYS A 149 2.50 19.51 16.51
CA CYS A 149 1.93 18.25 16.98
C CYS A 149 2.72 17.06 16.44
N ARG A 150 3.17 16.17 17.33
CA ARG A 150 3.98 14.97 17.00
C ARG A 150 3.29 13.67 17.36
N TRP A 151 2.31 13.73 18.26
CA TRP A 151 1.66 12.54 18.83
C TRP A 151 0.14 12.64 18.74
N VAL A 152 -0.49 11.50 18.46
CA VAL A 152 -1.94 11.34 18.48
C VAL A 152 -2.28 10.25 19.47
N ILE A 153 -3.18 10.53 20.41
CA ILE A 153 -3.65 9.59 21.41
C ILE A 153 -5.15 9.41 21.22
N VAL A 154 -5.61 8.16 21.13
CA VAL A 154 -7.03 7.81 20.99
C VAL A 154 -7.39 6.80 22.06
N CYS A 155 -8.46 7.02 22.80
CA CYS A 155 -8.85 6.16 23.92
C CYS A 155 -10.37 5.98 24.02
N ASN A 156 -10.81 4.75 24.28
CA ASN A 156 -12.21 4.40 24.56
C ASN A 156 -12.39 3.87 26.00
N PHE A 157 -11.46 4.21 26.90
CA PHE A 157 -11.41 3.81 28.32
C PHE A 157 -11.16 2.30 28.59
N ILE A 158 -11.18 1.46 27.56
CA ILE A 158 -10.79 0.04 27.63
C ILE A 158 -9.43 -0.17 26.95
N GLU A 159 -9.24 0.54 25.84
CA GLU A 159 -8.05 0.59 25.00
C GLU A 159 -7.59 2.04 24.85
N LEU A 160 -6.27 2.25 24.94
CA LEU A 160 -5.60 3.47 24.54
C LEU A 160 -4.56 3.16 23.46
N ARG A 161 -4.51 4.00 22.43
CA ARG A 161 -3.54 3.89 21.33
C ARG A 161 -2.74 5.17 21.20
N LEU A 162 -1.42 5.04 21.12
CA LEU A 162 -0.47 6.11 20.87
C LEU A 162 0.08 5.97 19.45
N TYR A 163 0.06 7.06 18.68
CA TYR A 163 0.56 7.14 17.32
C TYR A 163 1.55 8.29 17.17
N ARG A 164 2.47 8.17 16.20
CA ARG A 164 3.37 9.26 15.78
C ARG A 164 2.83 9.84 14.47
N THR A 165 2.74 11.17 14.40
CA THR A 165 2.11 11.86 13.25
C THR A 165 2.85 11.61 11.94
N ASP A 166 4.17 11.40 11.99
CA ASP A 166 5.06 11.15 10.84
C ASP A 166 5.13 9.66 10.41
N ARG A 167 4.56 8.73 11.18
CA ARG A 167 4.51 7.28 10.85
C ARG A 167 3.13 6.86 10.33
N GLY A 168 2.14 7.76 10.40
CA GLY A 168 0.78 7.51 9.99
C GLY A 168 0.00 6.57 10.93
N GLN A 169 -1.19 6.17 10.50
CA GLN A 169 -2.14 5.41 11.31
C GLN A 169 -1.83 3.91 11.42
N GLY A 170 -0.87 3.42 10.62
CA GLY A 170 -0.53 2.00 10.58
C GLY A 170 0.40 1.52 11.70
N TYR A 171 1.05 2.45 12.40
CA TYR A 171 1.97 2.20 13.51
C TYR A 171 1.38 2.79 14.78
N CYS A 172 1.14 1.95 15.79
CA CYS A 172 0.66 2.41 17.07
C CYS A 172 1.17 1.56 18.21
N GLN A 173 1.37 2.19 19.37
CA GLN A 173 1.53 1.47 20.62
C GLN A 173 0.15 1.35 21.27
N ARG A 174 -0.29 0.11 21.49
CA ARG A 174 -1.58 -0.20 22.12
C ARG A 174 -1.39 -0.51 23.59
N PHE A 175 -2.39 -0.12 24.37
CA PHE A 175 -2.51 -0.42 25.79
C PHE A 175 -3.93 -0.83 26.12
N TRP A 176 -4.12 -2.06 26.55
CA TRP A 176 -5.36 -2.49 27.19
C TRP A 176 -5.27 -2.11 28.66
N PHE A 177 -6.26 -1.38 29.16
CA PHE A 177 -6.24 -0.97 30.56
C PHE A 177 -6.22 -2.18 31.51
N ALA A 178 -6.91 -3.27 31.16
CA ALA A 178 -6.91 -4.51 31.93
C ALA A 178 -5.51 -5.10 32.12
N ASP A 179 -4.60 -4.91 31.16
CA ASP A 179 -3.24 -5.46 31.19
C ASP A 179 -2.30 -4.63 32.09
N LEU A 180 -2.70 -3.43 32.53
CA LEU A 180 -1.88 -2.57 33.41
C LEU A 180 -1.75 -3.12 34.84
N VAL A 181 -2.37 -4.28 35.13
CA VAL A 181 -2.08 -5.07 36.34
C VAL A 181 -0.68 -5.68 36.31
N ASP A 182 -0.15 -5.94 35.10
CA ASP A 182 1.21 -6.42 34.89
C ASP A 182 2.21 -5.25 35.09
N PRO A 183 3.16 -5.37 36.04
CA PRO A 183 4.16 -4.34 36.29
C PRO A 183 4.96 -3.93 35.04
N GLU A 184 5.33 -4.89 34.18
CA GLU A 184 6.12 -4.58 32.98
C GLU A 184 5.32 -3.75 31.98
N ARG A 185 4.03 -4.07 31.81
CA ARG A 185 3.11 -3.31 30.95
C ARG A 185 2.85 -1.92 31.49
N LEU A 186 2.75 -1.78 32.82
CA LEU A 186 2.57 -0.51 33.48
C LEU A 186 3.81 0.38 33.32
N ASP A 187 5.01 -0.16 33.46
CA ASP A 187 6.26 0.60 33.26
C ASP A 187 6.37 1.13 31.82
N VAL A 188 6.03 0.30 30.82
CA VAL A 188 5.95 0.73 29.42
C VAL A 188 4.92 1.84 29.23
N PHE A 189 3.73 1.69 29.81
CA PHE A 189 2.65 2.68 29.73
C PHE A 189 3.10 4.04 30.27
N LEU A 190 3.75 4.05 31.43
CA LEU A 190 4.23 5.26 32.08
C LEU A 190 5.39 5.91 31.35
N PHE A 191 6.31 5.10 30.82
CA PHE A 191 7.40 5.62 30.01
C PHE A 191 6.88 6.30 28.75
N LEU A 192 5.97 5.65 28.03
CA LEU A 192 5.55 6.14 26.71
C LEU A 192 4.52 7.27 26.81
N LEU A 193 3.74 7.35 27.88
CA LEU A 193 2.68 8.36 28.03
C LEU A 193 2.95 9.37 29.14
N GLY A 194 3.97 9.19 29.98
CA GLY A 194 4.27 10.11 31.07
C GLY A 194 4.64 11.51 30.55
N ARG A 195 4.21 12.56 31.25
CA ARG A 195 4.43 13.96 30.83
C ARG A 195 5.91 14.29 30.62
N GLU A 196 6.79 13.85 31.52
CA GLU A 196 8.24 14.10 31.44
C GLU A 196 8.90 13.39 30.24
N THR A 197 8.39 12.23 29.86
CA THR A 197 9.00 11.37 28.83
C THR A 197 8.38 11.59 27.45
N LEU A 198 7.06 11.84 27.38
CA LEU A 198 6.35 12.15 26.13
C LEU A 198 6.64 13.58 25.65
N LEU A 199 6.57 14.58 26.56
CA LEU A 199 6.83 15.98 26.20
C LEU A 199 8.30 16.37 26.38
N GLY A 200 8.98 15.85 27.40
CA GLY A 200 10.30 16.36 27.79
C GLY A 200 10.20 17.62 28.66
N ALA A 201 11.36 18.10 29.12
CA ALA A 201 11.46 19.30 29.95
C ALA A 201 11.51 20.59 29.11
N ASP A 202 12.09 20.54 27.91
CA ASP A 202 12.28 21.68 27.02
C ASP A 202 11.43 21.52 25.74
N PRO A 203 10.51 22.45 25.45
CA PRO A 203 9.74 22.47 24.21
C PRO A 203 10.57 22.40 22.92
N ALA A 204 11.81 22.88 22.92
CA ALA A 204 12.66 22.91 21.73
C ALA A 204 13.47 21.61 21.52
N ALA A 205 13.65 20.81 22.57
CA ALA A 205 14.42 19.58 22.52
C ALA A 205 13.51 18.36 22.29
N PRO A 206 14.01 17.30 21.62
CA PRO A 206 13.24 16.07 21.48
C PRO A 206 13.10 15.34 22.82
N SER A 207 11.87 14.92 23.15
CA SER A 207 11.59 14.15 24.35
C SER A 207 12.26 12.75 24.34
N PRO A 208 12.42 12.07 25.48
CA PRO A 208 12.88 10.68 25.50
C PRO A 208 12.12 9.75 24.55
N VAL A 209 10.78 9.86 24.51
CA VAL A 209 9.94 9.04 23.63
C VAL A 209 10.13 9.43 22.17
N GLU A 210 10.33 10.72 21.86
CA GLU A 210 10.66 11.18 20.50
C GLU A 210 12.02 10.67 20.04
N ARG A 211 13.04 10.68 20.91
CA ARG A 211 14.35 10.11 20.60
C ARG A 211 14.27 8.60 20.36
N LEU A 212 13.52 7.87 21.18
CA LEU A 212 13.28 6.44 20.97
C LEU A 212 12.62 6.17 19.61
N ALA A 213 11.60 6.97 19.25
CA ALA A 213 10.93 6.81 17.97
C ALA A 213 11.88 7.07 16.78
N SER A 214 12.67 8.14 16.85
CA SER A 214 13.66 8.47 15.82
C SER A 214 14.74 7.39 15.70
N HIS A 215 15.25 6.88 16.83
CA HIS A 215 16.21 5.78 16.83
C HIS A 215 15.61 4.48 16.29
N THR A 216 14.34 4.19 16.60
CA THR A 216 13.61 3.04 16.03
C THR A 216 13.60 3.12 14.51
N HIS A 217 13.21 4.26 13.96
CA HIS A 217 13.13 4.44 12.51
C HIS A 217 14.51 4.30 11.82
N VAL A 218 15.54 4.95 12.37
CA VAL A 218 16.92 4.85 11.83
C VAL A 218 17.46 3.42 11.94
N ALA A 219 17.16 2.71 13.03
CA ALA A 219 17.58 1.33 13.22
C ALA A 219 16.90 0.40 12.20
N GLU A 220 15.59 0.51 12.03
CA GLU A 220 14.82 -0.27 11.04
C GLU A 220 15.37 -0.06 9.62
N GLU A 221 15.60 1.19 9.19
CA GLU A 221 16.16 1.46 7.86
C GLU A 221 17.57 0.89 7.69
N ARG A 222 18.41 1.04 8.71
CA ARG A 222 19.79 0.52 8.67
C ARG A 222 19.78 -1.01 8.59
N ILE A 223 18.94 -1.67 9.39
CA ILE A 223 18.84 -3.13 9.41
C ILE A 223 18.26 -3.64 8.09
N THR A 224 17.23 -2.99 7.56
CA THR A 224 16.65 -3.30 6.24
C THR A 224 17.73 -3.28 5.15
N LYS A 225 18.51 -2.19 5.06
CA LYS A 225 19.58 -2.04 4.06
C LYS A 225 20.69 -3.08 4.25
N ALA A 226 21.09 -3.32 5.49
CA ALA A 226 22.13 -4.30 5.81
C ALA A 226 21.69 -5.73 5.47
N PHE A 227 20.46 -6.10 5.85
CA PHE A 227 19.89 -7.41 5.57
C PHE A 227 19.70 -7.65 4.08
N TYR A 228 19.24 -6.65 3.31
CA TYR A 228 19.14 -6.79 1.85
C TYR A 228 20.50 -7.15 1.22
N VAL A 229 21.56 -6.41 1.56
CA VAL A 229 22.92 -6.69 1.05
C VAL A 229 23.36 -8.09 1.45
N PHE A 230 23.17 -8.45 2.73
CA PHE A 230 23.49 -9.77 3.24
C PHE A 230 22.73 -10.89 2.51
N TYR A 231 21.41 -10.75 2.34
CA TYR A 231 20.55 -11.75 1.69
C TYR A 231 20.91 -11.94 0.22
N ARG A 232 21.17 -10.85 -0.50
CA ARG A 232 21.64 -10.89 -1.89
C ARG A 232 22.98 -11.61 -2.01
N ASP A 233 23.95 -11.25 -1.16
CA ASP A 233 25.29 -11.83 -1.21
C ASP A 233 25.26 -13.32 -0.81
N LEU A 234 24.43 -13.68 0.18
CA LEU A 234 24.14 -15.06 0.56
C LEU A 234 23.58 -15.88 -0.62
N ARG A 235 22.61 -15.33 -1.34
CA ARG A 235 22.02 -15.99 -2.52
C ARG A 235 23.07 -16.25 -3.60
N LEU A 236 23.89 -15.26 -3.92
CA LEU A 236 24.92 -15.40 -4.94
C LEU A 236 25.96 -16.45 -4.54
N ASP A 237 26.45 -16.41 -3.29
CA ASP A 237 27.40 -17.41 -2.78
C ASP A 237 26.80 -18.83 -2.82
N LEU A 238 25.56 -18.99 -2.35
CA LEU A 238 24.85 -20.27 -2.39
C LEU A 238 24.69 -20.78 -3.82
N PHE A 239 24.24 -19.92 -4.74
CA PHE A 239 24.06 -20.27 -6.15
C PHE A 239 25.36 -20.74 -6.80
N TYR A 240 26.47 -19.99 -6.64
CA TYR A 240 27.74 -20.35 -7.25
C TYR A 240 28.34 -21.63 -6.67
N ARG A 241 28.14 -21.90 -5.38
CA ARG A 241 28.55 -23.16 -4.74
C ARG A 241 27.71 -24.33 -5.21
N LEU A 242 26.39 -24.18 -5.29
CA LEU A 242 25.51 -25.22 -5.83
C LEU A 242 25.89 -25.56 -7.28
N ARG A 243 26.25 -24.56 -8.08
CA ARG A 243 26.74 -24.77 -9.47
C ARG A 243 28.05 -25.55 -9.53
N ALA A 244 28.93 -25.36 -8.55
CA ALA A 244 30.19 -26.10 -8.46
C ALA A 244 29.96 -27.55 -8.01
N ASP A 245 29.07 -27.76 -7.03
CA ASP A 245 28.79 -29.07 -6.45
C ASP A 245 27.87 -29.93 -7.33
N ASN A 246 27.03 -29.30 -8.18
CA ASN A 246 26.04 -29.94 -9.04
C ASN A 246 26.25 -29.57 -10.51
N PRO A 247 27.29 -30.11 -11.19
CA PRO A 247 27.57 -29.80 -12.58
C PRO A 247 26.43 -30.27 -13.51
N ALA A 248 26.25 -29.57 -14.63
CA ALA A 248 25.17 -29.85 -15.58
C ALA A 248 25.27 -31.30 -16.13
N PRO A 249 24.16 -32.05 -16.14
CA PRO A 249 24.10 -33.34 -16.81
C PRO A 249 24.39 -33.20 -18.31
N LEU A 250 24.97 -34.24 -18.93
CA LEU A 250 25.25 -34.26 -20.37
C LEU A 250 23.99 -34.09 -21.25
N SER A 251 22.80 -34.33 -20.69
CA SER A 251 21.50 -34.24 -21.35
C SER A 251 20.88 -32.85 -21.35
N GLU A 252 21.42 -31.90 -20.58
CA GLU A 252 20.88 -30.55 -20.43
C GLU A 252 21.91 -29.47 -20.77
N SER A 253 21.44 -28.34 -21.29
CA SER A 253 22.32 -27.18 -21.49
C SER A 253 22.79 -26.62 -20.15
N ALA A 254 24.04 -26.19 -20.07
CA ALA A 254 24.59 -25.56 -18.86
C ALA A 254 23.78 -24.35 -18.38
N GLU A 255 23.18 -23.58 -19.31
CA GLU A 255 22.36 -22.41 -19.03
C GLU A 255 21.03 -22.80 -18.36
N SER A 256 20.28 -23.74 -18.95
CA SER A 256 19.03 -24.26 -18.35
C SER A 256 19.26 -24.85 -16.97
N HIS A 257 20.31 -25.65 -16.80
CA HIS A 257 20.67 -26.23 -15.51
C HIS A 257 21.04 -25.16 -14.48
N ALA A 258 21.77 -24.11 -14.88
CA ALA A 258 22.08 -22.99 -14.01
C ALA A 258 20.82 -22.20 -13.60
N VAL A 259 19.85 -22.00 -14.50
CA VAL A 259 18.57 -21.38 -14.14
C VAL A 259 17.81 -22.23 -13.12
N GLN A 260 17.76 -23.56 -13.31
CA GLN A 260 17.16 -24.47 -12.34
C GLN A 260 17.86 -24.38 -10.97
N LEU A 261 19.20 -24.40 -10.92
CA LEU A 261 19.94 -24.26 -9.66
C LEU A 261 19.69 -22.92 -8.96
N LEU A 262 19.49 -21.84 -9.71
CA LEU A 262 19.13 -20.54 -9.15
C LEU A 262 17.74 -20.58 -8.49
N GLU A 263 16.76 -21.21 -9.14
CA GLU A 263 15.41 -21.42 -8.57
C GLU A 263 15.47 -22.29 -7.31
N GLN A 264 16.29 -23.33 -7.31
CA GLN A 264 16.50 -24.18 -6.13
C GLN A 264 17.20 -23.44 -4.98
N ALA A 265 18.20 -22.60 -5.28
CA ALA A 265 18.86 -21.75 -4.30
C ALA A 265 17.84 -20.79 -3.65
N GLN A 266 16.97 -20.17 -4.45
CA GLN A 266 15.93 -19.27 -3.98
C GLN A 266 14.93 -19.99 -3.07
N LYS A 267 14.39 -21.13 -3.51
CA LYS A 267 13.46 -21.95 -2.72
C LYS A 267 14.07 -22.42 -1.40
N LEU A 268 15.36 -22.77 -1.39
CA LEU A 268 16.09 -23.13 -0.18
C LEU A 268 16.17 -21.94 0.81
N LEU A 269 16.47 -20.74 0.31
CA LEU A 269 16.50 -19.54 1.14
C LEU A 269 15.13 -19.18 1.69
N ASP A 270 14.07 -19.28 0.89
CA ASP A 270 12.70 -18.97 1.32
C ASP A 270 12.22 -19.91 2.43
N ARG A 271 12.55 -21.21 2.35
CA ARG A 271 12.30 -22.18 3.44
C ARG A 271 13.03 -21.82 4.73
N CYS A 272 14.32 -21.49 4.63
CA CYS A 272 15.13 -21.11 5.79
C CYS A 272 14.65 -19.80 6.41
N LEU A 273 14.30 -18.82 5.58
CA LEU A 273 13.79 -17.52 6.00
C LEU A 273 12.44 -17.66 6.73
N PHE A 274 11.55 -18.52 6.22
CA PHE A 274 10.29 -18.84 6.90
C PHE A 274 10.54 -19.47 8.28
N ILE A 275 11.49 -20.40 8.39
CA ILE A 275 11.84 -21.02 9.67
C ILE A 275 12.38 -19.96 10.64
N CYS A 276 13.29 -19.08 10.20
CA CYS A 276 13.81 -17.98 11.02
C CYS A 276 12.71 -17.05 11.53
N PHE A 277 11.74 -16.72 10.67
CA PHE A 277 10.60 -15.93 11.10
C PHE A 277 9.79 -16.67 12.17
N CYS A 278 9.42 -17.93 11.91
CA CYS A 278 8.62 -18.72 12.83
C CYS A 278 9.31 -18.96 14.19
N GLU A 279 10.63 -19.12 14.25
CA GLU A 279 11.35 -19.25 15.53
C GLU A 279 11.36 -17.93 16.33
N ASP A 280 11.46 -16.78 15.67
CA ASP A 280 11.48 -15.47 16.35
C ASP A 280 10.08 -15.02 16.81
N ILE A 281 9.02 -15.34 16.07
CA ILE A 281 7.62 -15.08 16.52
C ILE A 281 7.07 -16.16 17.48
N GLY A 282 7.91 -17.11 17.92
CA GLY A 282 7.56 -18.12 18.93
C GLY A 282 6.67 -19.26 18.43
N LEU A 283 6.57 -19.45 17.12
CA LEU A 283 5.86 -20.57 16.48
C LEU A 283 6.68 -21.86 16.45
N LEU A 284 8.00 -21.73 16.46
CA LEU A 284 8.98 -22.81 16.55
C LEU A 284 9.85 -22.63 17.81
N PRO A 285 10.55 -23.68 18.26
CA PRO A 285 11.61 -23.52 19.25
C PRO A 285 12.63 -22.47 18.79
N ALA A 286 13.10 -21.66 19.74
CA ALA A 286 14.07 -20.61 19.45
C ALA A 286 15.35 -21.19 18.81
N LYS A 287 15.80 -20.57 17.71
CA LYS A 287 17.04 -20.91 17.01
C LYS A 287 17.10 -22.38 16.55
N VAL A 288 15.97 -22.93 16.09
CA VAL A 288 15.87 -24.29 15.55
C VAL A 288 16.69 -24.45 14.26
N LEU A 289 16.71 -23.43 13.39
CA LEU A 289 17.53 -23.48 12.16
C LEU A 289 19.02 -23.55 12.51
N ASN A 290 19.46 -22.65 13.40
CA ASN A 290 20.84 -22.63 13.88
C ASN A 290 21.23 -23.96 14.54
N SER A 291 20.33 -24.54 15.34
CA SER A 291 20.54 -25.83 16.00
C SER A 291 20.75 -26.95 14.98
N ALA A 292 19.90 -27.03 13.95
CA ALA A 292 20.03 -28.03 12.88
C ALA A 292 21.35 -27.93 12.11
N LEU A 293 21.89 -26.71 11.96
CA LEU A 293 23.14 -26.44 11.24
C LEU A 293 24.40 -26.46 12.13
N THR A 294 24.26 -26.55 13.45
CA THR A 294 25.39 -26.54 14.40
C THR A 294 25.75 -27.93 14.93
N VAL A 295 24.90 -28.95 14.72
CA VAL A 295 25.14 -30.32 15.20
C VAL A 295 26.51 -30.82 14.71
N LYS A 296 27.42 -31.08 15.67
CA LYS A 296 28.69 -31.74 15.40
C LYS A 296 28.41 -33.22 15.15
N THR A 297 29.01 -33.78 14.12
CA THR A 297 29.05 -35.23 13.85
C THR A 297 29.86 -35.94 14.93
N GLU A 298 29.33 -36.05 16.14
CA GLU A 298 29.87 -36.90 17.20
C GLU A 298 29.06 -38.20 17.22
N GLY A 299 29.61 -39.25 16.61
CA GLY A 299 29.00 -40.57 16.52
C GLY A 299 29.72 -41.48 15.51
N PHE A 300 29.37 -42.78 15.49
CA PHE A 300 29.89 -43.74 14.50
C PHE A 300 29.27 -43.55 13.09
N VAL A 301 28.21 -42.74 12.98
CA VAL A 301 27.55 -42.34 11.73
C VAL A 301 27.55 -40.81 11.66
N SER A 302 28.22 -40.24 10.66
CA SER A 302 28.21 -38.80 10.39
C SER A 302 26.99 -38.45 9.55
N VAL A 303 26.07 -37.64 10.08
CA VAL A 303 24.98 -37.02 9.30
C VAL A 303 25.46 -35.64 8.87
N SER A 304 25.39 -35.33 7.57
CA SER A 304 25.76 -34.00 7.04
C SER A 304 24.79 -32.92 7.53
N ARG A 305 25.22 -31.65 7.56
CA ARG A 305 24.32 -30.54 7.92
C ARG A 305 23.16 -30.42 6.93
N TRP A 306 23.40 -30.74 5.65
CA TRP A 306 22.36 -30.79 4.62
C TRP A 306 21.25 -31.80 4.96
N GLN A 307 21.62 -33.00 5.38
CA GLN A 307 20.63 -34.02 5.80
C GLN A 307 19.84 -33.61 7.04
N GLN A 308 20.48 -32.93 8.00
CA GLN A 308 19.77 -32.35 9.15
C GLN A 308 18.76 -31.28 8.72
N LEU A 309 19.15 -30.41 7.79
CA LEU A 309 18.28 -29.37 7.24
C LEU A 309 17.10 -29.97 6.46
N CYS A 310 17.33 -31.01 5.65
CA CYS A 310 16.26 -31.76 4.98
C CYS A 310 15.32 -32.41 6.00
N GLY A 311 15.86 -32.97 7.10
CA GLY A 311 15.07 -33.51 8.20
C GLY A 311 14.20 -32.44 8.88
N LEU A 312 14.72 -31.22 9.02
CA LEU A 312 13.94 -30.07 9.50
C LEU A 312 12.83 -29.69 8.51
N PHE A 313 13.08 -29.69 7.19
CA PHE A 313 12.03 -29.46 6.19
C PHE A 313 10.94 -30.53 6.23
N ASP A 314 11.31 -31.81 6.35
CA ASP A 314 10.36 -32.91 6.55
C ASP A 314 9.55 -32.74 7.85
N ALA A 315 10.15 -32.21 8.91
CA ALA A 315 9.46 -31.87 10.16
C ALA A 315 8.52 -30.66 10.01
N MET A 316 8.88 -29.65 9.22
CA MET A 316 8.01 -28.53 8.90
C MET A 316 6.80 -28.95 8.05
N ASP A 317 6.99 -29.91 7.13
CA ASP A 317 5.91 -30.48 6.30
C ASP A 317 4.94 -31.33 7.14
N LYS A 318 5.46 -32.35 7.84
CA LYS A 318 4.65 -33.38 8.51
C LYS A 318 4.35 -33.12 9.98
N GLY A 319 5.05 -32.15 10.57
CA GLY A 319 5.08 -31.92 12.01
C GLY A 319 6.03 -32.88 12.73
N LEU A 320 6.60 -32.40 13.84
CA LEU A 320 7.41 -33.18 14.77
C LEU A 320 7.08 -32.76 16.22
N PRO A 321 5.99 -33.31 16.81
CA PRO A 321 5.53 -32.92 18.14
C PRO A 321 6.59 -33.08 19.24
N ALA A 322 7.46 -34.08 19.11
CA ALA A 322 8.57 -34.31 20.06
C ALA A 322 9.54 -33.12 20.16
N MET A 323 9.65 -32.31 19.11
CA MET A 323 10.47 -31.09 19.08
C MET A 323 9.61 -29.82 19.11
N GLN A 324 8.32 -29.93 19.42
CA GLN A 324 7.37 -28.80 19.38
C GLN A 324 7.28 -28.11 18.01
N ILE A 325 7.44 -28.87 16.92
CA ILE A 325 7.28 -28.40 15.55
C ILE A 325 5.93 -28.88 15.04
N ASN A 326 5.09 -27.96 14.56
CA ASN A 326 3.80 -28.31 13.95
C ASN A 326 3.96 -28.58 12.45
N ALA A 327 2.97 -29.25 11.88
CA ALA A 327 2.88 -29.44 10.45
C ALA A 327 2.45 -28.13 9.80
N TYR A 328 3.39 -27.31 9.35
CA TYR A 328 3.16 -26.06 8.64
C TYR A 328 2.99 -26.28 7.13
N ASN A 329 2.74 -27.50 6.65
CA ASN A 329 2.48 -27.80 5.23
C ASN A 329 1.65 -26.72 4.50
N GLY A 330 1.88 -26.57 3.19
CA GLY A 330 1.22 -25.51 2.41
C GLY A 330 1.80 -25.29 1.02
N GLY A 331 2.52 -26.25 0.43
CA GLY A 331 3.26 -26.08 -0.82
C GLY A 331 4.74 -25.74 -0.60
N LEU A 332 5.06 -24.88 0.38
CA LEU A 332 6.43 -24.42 0.64
C LEU A 332 7.40 -25.55 1.00
N PHE A 333 6.98 -26.42 1.93
CA PHE A 333 7.78 -27.54 2.46
C PHE A 333 7.49 -28.88 1.78
N ASP A 334 6.68 -28.89 0.71
CA ASP A 334 6.38 -30.11 -0.03
C ASP A 334 7.68 -30.77 -0.52
N LYS A 335 7.68 -32.12 -0.54
CA LYS A 335 8.77 -32.92 -1.10
C LYS A 335 9.11 -32.43 -2.50
N ASP A 336 10.37 -32.04 -2.69
CA ASP A 336 10.88 -31.56 -3.97
C ASP A 336 12.04 -32.45 -4.37
N ALA A 337 11.80 -33.34 -5.34
CA ALA A 337 12.81 -34.31 -5.76
C ALA A 337 14.06 -33.65 -6.36
N ALA A 338 13.93 -32.47 -6.97
CA ALA A 338 15.06 -31.74 -7.53
C ALA A 338 15.88 -31.07 -6.42
N LEU A 339 15.22 -30.46 -5.44
CA LEU A 339 15.86 -29.86 -4.27
C LEU A 339 16.55 -30.92 -3.39
N ASP A 340 15.83 -32.00 -3.07
CA ASP A 340 16.29 -33.07 -2.18
C ASP A 340 17.47 -33.86 -2.78
N ALA A 341 17.62 -33.85 -4.12
CA ALA A 341 18.71 -34.50 -4.83
C ALA A 341 20.00 -33.66 -4.90
N LEU A 342 19.98 -32.40 -4.45
CA LEU A 342 21.16 -31.53 -4.49
C LEU A 342 22.30 -32.09 -3.62
N VAL A 343 23.50 -32.00 -4.15
CA VAL A 343 24.75 -32.14 -3.38
C VAL A 343 25.07 -30.76 -2.80
N VAL A 344 25.05 -30.66 -1.47
CA VAL A 344 25.30 -29.40 -0.77
C VAL A 344 26.42 -29.59 0.24
N ALA A 345 27.58 -28.98 -0.02
CA ALA A 345 28.68 -28.99 0.94
C ALA A 345 28.33 -28.18 2.22
N ASP A 346 28.79 -28.64 3.39
CA ASP A 346 28.52 -27.97 4.68
C ASP A 346 28.94 -26.48 4.68
N ALA A 347 29.99 -26.13 3.92
CA ALA A 347 30.47 -24.75 3.79
C ALA A 347 29.46 -23.82 3.10
N ALA A 348 28.58 -24.35 2.23
CA ALA A 348 27.52 -23.56 1.60
C ALA A 348 26.39 -23.20 2.59
N LEU A 349 26.30 -23.91 3.72
CA LEU A 349 25.28 -23.70 4.74
C LEU A 349 25.71 -22.72 5.83
N ASP A 350 26.99 -22.32 5.88
CA ASP A 350 27.49 -21.36 6.89
C ASP A 350 26.80 -19.99 6.75
N GLY A 351 26.54 -19.56 5.52
CA GLY A 351 25.80 -18.32 5.24
C GLY A 351 24.33 -18.41 5.64
N ILE A 352 23.68 -19.55 5.41
CA ILE A 352 22.28 -19.79 5.83
C ILE A 352 22.17 -19.72 7.35
N ARG A 353 23.15 -20.27 8.08
CA ARG A 353 23.17 -20.21 9.55
C ARG A 353 23.18 -18.77 10.08
N ALA A 354 23.82 -17.84 9.36
CA ALA A 354 23.87 -16.43 9.73
C ALA A 354 22.52 -15.71 9.57
N LEU A 355 21.52 -16.29 8.87
CA LEU A 355 20.15 -15.76 8.87
C LEU A 355 19.57 -15.70 10.29
N SER A 356 19.86 -16.71 11.12
CA SER A 356 19.39 -16.78 12.52
C SER A 356 19.96 -15.68 13.43
N ASP A 357 20.91 -14.86 12.98
CA ASP A 357 21.45 -13.74 13.76
C ASP A 357 20.55 -12.49 13.72
N TYR A 358 19.61 -12.43 12.76
CA TYR A 358 18.61 -11.36 12.66
C TYR A 358 17.37 -11.69 13.49
N ASP A 359 16.65 -10.64 13.93
CA ASP A 359 15.35 -10.74 14.60
C ASP A 359 14.23 -10.40 13.60
N PHE A 360 13.50 -11.41 13.15
CA PHE A 360 12.44 -11.26 12.16
C PHE A 360 11.10 -10.76 12.73
N GLU A 361 10.92 -10.76 14.05
CA GLU A 361 9.74 -10.17 14.69
C GLU A 361 9.87 -8.64 14.70
N THR A 362 11.04 -8.12 15.06
CA THR A 362 11.21 -6.70 15.37
C THR A 362 12.06 -5.91 14.38
N ASP A 363 13.05 -6.55 13.75
CA ASP A 363 13.99 -5.85 12.86
C ASP A 363 13.58 -5.98 11.37
N LEU A 364 12.95 -7.09 10.98
CA LEU A 364 12.62 -7.43 9.58
C LEU A 364 11.18 -7.91 9.43
N ASN A 365 10.21 -7.05 9.73
CA ASN A 365 8.79 -7.39 9.57
C ASN A 365 8.41 -7.66 8.08
N VAL A 366 7.25 -8.27 7.86
CA VAL A 366 6.76 -8.70 6.53
C VAL A 366 6.78 -7.59 5.46
N ASN A 367 6.55 -6.33 5.82
CA ASN A 367 6.56 -5.24 4.84
C ASN A 367 7.98 -4.85 4.43
N ILE A 368 8.92 -4.87 5.39
CA ILE A 368 10.35 -4.70 5.12
C ILE A 368 10.82 -5.85 4.21
N LEU A 369 10.39 -7.08 4.50
CA LEU A 369 10.67 -8.23 3.66
C LEU A 369 10.08 -8.05 2.24
N GLY A 370 8.85 -7.56 2.11
CA GLY A 370 8.26 -7.21 0.81
C GLY A 370 9.16 -6.29 -0.03
N HIS A 371 9.66 -5.21 0.57
CA HIS A 371 10.62 -4.31 -0.09
C HIS A 371 11.94 -5.01 -0.48
N ILE A 372 12.49 -5.84 0.41
CA ILE A 372 13.73 -6.60 0.17
C ILE A 372 13.52 -7.59 -0.98
N PHE A 373 12.42 -8.33 -0.95
CA PHE A 373 12.08 -9.32 -1.96
C PHE A 373 11.87 -8.70 -3.33
N GLU A 374 11.22 -7.55 -3.40
CA GLU A 374 11.03 -6.79 -4.63
C GLU A 374 12.37 -6.37 -5.25
N GLN A 375 13.29 -5.83 -4.45
CA GLN A 375 14.65 -5.52 -4.93
C GLN A 375 15.37 -6.78 -5.41
N SER A 376 15.13 -7.89 -4.72
CA SER A 376 15.74 -9.18 -5.03
C SER A 376 15.25 -9.79 -6.35
N ILE A 377 14.04 -9.45 -6.81
CA ILE A 377 13.50 -9.88 -8.11
C ILE A 377 14.34 -9.29 -9.25
N THR A 378 14.66 -8.00 -9.18
CA THR A 378 15.50 -7.33 -10.18
C THR A 378 16.90 -7.96 -10.26
N ASP A 379 17.46 -8.33 -9.10
CA ASP A 379 18.74 -9.04 -9.04
C ASP A 379 18.65 -10.42 -9.71
N LEU A 380 17.58 -11.18 -9.46
CA LEU A 380 17.37 -12.51 -10.05
C LEU A 380 17.23 -12.46 -11.57
N GLU A 381 16.49 -11.50 -12.09
CA GLU A 381 16.36 -11.30 -13.55
C GLU A 381 17.70 -10.94 -14.19
N SER A 382 18.50 -10.11 -13.52
CA SER A 382 19.85 -9.76 -13.98
C SER A 382 20.77 -10.98 -14.03
N ILE A 383 20.74 -11.83 -12.99
CA ILE A 383 21.52 -13.08 -12.94
C ILE A 383 21.07 -14.04 -14.05
N ARG A 384 19.76 -14.16 -14.30
CA ARG A 384 19.24 -15.00 -15.40
C ARG A 384 19.70 -14.52 -16.77
N ALA A 385 19.69 -13.21 -17.02
CA ALA A 385 20.18 -12.63 -18.27
C ALA A 385 21.68 -12.91 -18.46
N GLU A 386 22.47 -12.78 -17.40
CA GLU A 386 23.89 -13.13 -17.40
C GLU A 386 24.13 -14.62 -17.71
N ILE A 387 23.35 -15.52 -17.10
CA ILE A 387 23.42 -16.96 -17.38
C ILE A 387 23.14 -17.28 -18.85
N ARG A 388 22.21 -16.55 -19.48
CA ARG A 388 21.83 -16.72 -20.90
C ARG A 388 22.79 -16.03 -21.89
N GLY A 389 23.84 -15.36 -21.39
CA GLY A 389 24.78 -14.63 -22.24
C GLY A 389 24.19 -13.40 -22.93
N GLU A 390 23.07 -12.86 -22.43
CA GLU A 390 22.48 -11.63 -22.93
C GLU A 390 23.35 -10.44 -22.49
N ALA A 391 23.71 -9.53 -23.42
CA ALA A 391 24.61 -8.42 -23.11
C ALA A 391 24.05 -7.54 -21.98
N ASP A 392 24.80 -7.47 -20.88
CA ASP A 392 24.49 -6.65 -19.72
C ASP A 392 24.65 -5.17 -20.08
N ASP A 393 23.56 -4.57 -20.54
CA ASP A 393 23.42 -3.13 -20.77
C ASP A 393 23.36 -2.46 -19.37
N ARG A 394 24.47 -2.49 -18.62
CA ARG A 394 24.61 -2.07 -17.20
C ARG A 394 24.15 -0.63 -16.91
N GLN A 395 23.94 0.19 -17.94
CA GLN A 395 23.38 1.54 -17.83
C GLN A 395 21.84 1.60 -17.94
N ARG A 396 21.18 0.52 -18.36
CA ARG A 396 19.71 0.42 -18.50
C ARG A 396 19.03 -0.47 -17.45
N SER A 397 19.78 -1.19 -16.63
CA SER A 397 19.29 -2.26 -15.72
C SER A 397 18.85 -1.82 -14.31
N ARG A 398 18.94 -0.54 -13.93
CA ARG A 398 18.48 -0.10 -12.59
C ARG A 398 17.01 0.35 -12.60
N ARG A 399 16.04 -0.57 -12.75
CA ARG A 399 14.56 -0.33 -12.63
C ARG A 399 13.82 0.28 -13.84
N LYS A 400 14.49 0.62 -14.95
CA LYS A 400 13.88 1.32 -16.11
C LYS A 400 13.27 0.43 -17.21
N ARG A 401 13.54 -0.88 -17.24
CA ARG A 401 12.96 -1.80 -18.25
C ARG A 401 11.60 -2.36 -17.84
N ASP A 402 11.45 -2.77 -16.58
CA ASP A 402 10.29 -3.59 -16.18
C ASP A 402 9.17 -2.78 -15.52
N GLY A 403 9.44 -1.54 -15.08
CA GLY A 403 8.43 -0.64 -14.55
C GLY A 403 7.74 -1.15 -13.28
N ILE A 404 8.41 -2.02 -12.53
CA ILE A 404 7.90 -2.64 -11.30
C ILE A 404 8.32 -1.75 -10.13
N PHE A 405 7.35 -1.25 -9.37
CA PHE A 405 7.57 -0.39 -8.21
C PHE A 405 6.83 -0.93 -7.01
N TYR A 406 7.52 -1.04 -5.88
CA TYR A 406 6.87 -1.34 -4.61
C TYR A 406 5.89 -0.22 -4.24
N THR A 407 4.67 -0.61 -3.87
CA THR A 407 3.64 0.34 -3.47
C THR A 407 3.70 0.55 -1.95
N PRO A 408 3.96 1.78 -1.46
CA PRO A 408 4.00 2.06 -0.03
C PRO A 408 2.76 1.58 0.73
N ASP A 409 2.94 1.11 1.96
CA ASP A 409 1.86 0.61 2.84
C ASP A 409 0.71 1.62 3.03
N LEU A 410 1.04 2.92 3.09
CA LEU A 410 0.04 3.98 3.18
C LEU A 410 -0.89 4.00 1.95
N ILE A 411 -0.35 3.73 0.76
CA ILE A 411 -1.08 3.73 -0.51
C ILE A 411 -1.92 2.46 -0.62
N THR A 412 -1.35 1.29 -0.33
CA THR A 412 -2.09 0.01 -0.40
C THR A 412 -3.28 0.02 0.56
N ARG A 413 -3.08 0.44 1.82
CA ARG A 413 -4.15 0.58 2.82
C ARG A 413 -5.23 1.59 2.39
N PHE A 414 -4.83 2.74 1.84
CA PHE A 414 -5.77 3.73 1.33
C PHE A 414 -6.65 3.13 0.23
N MET A 415 -6.05 2.50 -0.79
CA MET A 415 -6.78 1.93 -1.92
C MET A 415 -7.66 0.76 -1.49
N VAL A 416 -7.20 -0.11 -0.59
CA VAL A 416 -7.99 -1.21 0.00
C VAL A 416 -9.22 -0.67 0.73
N ALA A 417 -9.06 0.37 1.54
CA ALA A 417 -10.17 0.98 2.26
C ALA A 417 -11.20 1.64 1.31
N ARG A 418 -10.76 2.19 0.18
CA ARG A 418 -11.65 2.78 -0.85
C ARG A 418 -12.37 1.73 -1.67
N THR A 419 -11.69 0.62 -1.98
CA THR A 419 -12.24 -0.45 -2.81
C THR A 419 -13.03 -1.46 -1.99
N ILE A 420 -12.36 -2.34 -1.24
CA ILE A 420 -12.99 -3.38 -0.41
C ILE A 420 -13.94 -2.75 0.60
N GLY A 421 -13.48 -1.70 1.30
CA GLY A 421 -14.31 -1.01 2.27
C GLY A 421 -15.49 -0.27 1.67
N GLY A 422 -15.32 0.37 0.51
CA GLY A 422 -16.40 1.02 -0.24
C GLY A 422 -17.44 0.00 -0.70
N TRP A 423 -16.98 -1.11 -1.28
CA TRP A 423 -17.82 -2.21 -1.77
C TRP A 423 -18.63 -2.86 -0.65
N LEU A 424 -18.02 -3.16 0.49
CA LEU A 424 -18.71 -3.74 1.65
C LEU A 424 -19.72 -2.78 2.26
N ALA A 425 -19.39 -1.48 2.35
CA ALA A 425 -20.29 -0.47 2.89
C ALA A 425 -21.56 -0.32 2.04
N GLU A 426 -21.42 -0.36 0.71
CA GLU A 426 -22.57 -0.31 -0.20
C GLU A 426 -23.46 -1.55 -0.06
N HIS A 427 -22.87 -2.75 -0.03
CA HIS A 427 -23.64 -3.98 0.16
C HIS A 427 -24.33 -4.00 1.52
N HIS A 428 -23.68 -3.49 2.56
CA HIS A 428 -24.29 -3.34 3.88
C HIS A 428 -25.51 -2.39 3.83
N ALA A 429 -25.39 -1.25 3.13
CA ALA A 429 -26.50 -0.32 2.97
C ALA A 429 -27.69 -0.94 2.20
N GLN A 430 -27.41 -1.75 1.18
CA GLN A 430 -28.44 -2.50 0.44
C GLN A 430 -29.14 -3.55 1.33
N ILE A 431 -28.39 -4.26 2.17
CA ILE A 431 -28.93 -5.20 3.17
C ILE A 431 -29.80 -4.45 4.18
N GLU A 432 -29.33 -3.33 4.73
CA GLU A 432 -30.09 -2.51 5.67
C GLU A 432 -31.40 -2.02 5.04
N ALA A 433 -31.37 -1.57 3.78
CA ALA A 433 -32.55 -1.14 3.03
C ALA A 433 -33.57 -2.27 2.85
N ARG A 434 -33.11 -3.50 2.57
CA ARG A 434 -33.97 -4.69 2.42
C ARG A 434 -34.68 -5.07 3.73
N HIS A 435 -33.98 -4.95 4.86
CA HIS A 435 -34.52 -5.35 6.17
C HIS A 435 -35.32 -4.25 6.88
N ARG A 436 -35.17 -2.98 6.47
CA ARG A 436 -35.92 -1.86 7.05
C ARG A 436 -37.32 -1.75 6.43
N THR A 437 -38.30 -2.40 7.04
CA THR A 437 -39.71 -2.46 6.57
C THR A 437 -40.66 -1.44 7.23
N GLY A 438 -40.14 -0.40 7.90
CA GLY A 438 -40.94 0.56 8.68
C GLY A 438 -40.43 2.01 8.71
N LYS A 439 -41.07 2.87 9.53
CA LYS A 439 -40.74 4.30 9.67
C LYS A 439 -39.30 4.52 10.18
N PRO A 440 -38.68 5.69 9.90
CA PRO A 440 -37.35 6.03 10.42
C PRO A 440 -37.30 5.92 11.94
N GLY A 441 -36.41 5.07 12.46
CA GLY A 441 -36.27 4.81 13.88
C GLY A 441 -35.15 3.79 14.18
N PRO A 442 -34.74 3.64 15.45
CA PRO A 442 -33.75 2.65 15.85
C PRO A 442 -34.24 1.23 15.53
N LEU A 443 -33.36 0.43 14.93
CA LEU A 443 -33.66 -0.95 14.53
C LEU A 443 -33.71 -1.87 15.76
N SER A 444 -34.64 -2.84 15.75
CA SER A 444 -34.68 -3.89 16.78
C SER A 444 -33.39 -4.73 16.75
N ASN A 445 -32.99 -5.30 17.89
CA ASN A 445 -31.81 -6.19 17.93
C ASN A 445 -31.96 -7.40 17.00
N GLU A 446 -33.16 -7.92 16.81
CA GLU A 446 -33.44 -9.02 15.88
C GLU A 446 -33.20 -8.60 14.42
N THR A 447 -33.67 -7.41 14.03
CA THR A 447 -33.43 -6.86 12.68
C THR A 447 -31.95 -6.58 12.46
N ARG A 448 -31.27 -5.99 13.46
CA ARG A 448 -29.81 -5.75 13.40
C ARG A 448 -29.05 -7.05 13.24
N LEU A 449 -29.43 -8.10 13.97
CA LEU A 449 -28.80 -9.41 13.87
C LEU A 449 -28.93 -9.98 12.45
N LYS A 450 -30.12 -9.92 11.84
CA LYS A 450 -30.34 -10.35 10.45
C LYS A 450 -29.46 -9.59 9.46
N ILE A 451 -29.35 -8.26 9.61
CA ILE A 451 -28.48 -7.42 8.78
C ILE A 451 -27.02 -7.87 8.88
N TRP A 452 -26.50 -8.07 10.10
CA TRP A 452 -25.11 -8.46 10.29
C TRP A 452 -24.81 -9.90 9.86
N VAL A 453 -25.77 -10.82 9.99
CA VAL A 453 -25.64 -12.19 9.47
C VAL A 453 -25.60 -12.19 7.93
N ASP A 454 -26.48 -11.43 7.28
CA ASP A 454 -26.45 -11.28 5.82
C ASP A 454 -25.16 -10.59 5.36
N HIS A 455 -24.66 -9.62 6.13
CA HIS A 455 -23.40 -8.95 5.84
C HIS A 455 -22.20 -9.90 6.01
N LEU A 456 -22.24 -10.79 7.01
CA LEU A 456 -21.23 -11.85 7.16
C LEU A 456 -21.21 -12.75 5.93
N GLU A 457 -22.36 -13.14 5.38
CA GLU A 457 -22.45 -13.94 4.15
C GLU A 457 -21.86 -13.23 2.93
N VAL A 458 -22.05 -11.91 2.81
CA VAL A 458 -21.37 -11.10 1.78
C VAL A 458 -19.86 -11.12 1.99
N LEU A 459 -19.42 -10.90 3.23
CA LEU A 459 -17.99 -10.92 3.57
C LEU A 459 -17.36 -12.29 3.29
N ARG A 460 -18.10 -13.40 3.51
CA ARG A 460 -17.66 -14.76 3.16
C ARG A 460 -17.38 -14.94 1.67
N ARG A 461 -18.09 -14.21 0.82
CA ARG A 461 -18.11 -14.46 -0.63
C ARG A 461 -17.25 -13.50 -1.44
N ILE A 462 -16.89 -12.34 -0.89
CA ILE A 462 -16.14 -11.31 -1.62
C ILE A 462 -14.87 -11.89 -2.29
N LYS A 463 -14.67 -11.59 -3.58
CA LYS A 463 -13.49 -12.02 -4.36
C LYS A 463 -12.62 -10.81 -4.72
N VAL A 464 -11.40 -10.76 -4.20
CA VAL A 464 -10.43 -9.69 -4.40
C VAL A 464 -9.26 -10.19 -5.24
N LEU A 465 -8.97 -9.52 -6.34
CA LEU A 465 -7.87 -9.84 -7.25
C LEU A 465 -6.81 -8.74 -7.30
N ASP A 466 -5.54 -9.14 -7.23
CA ASP A 466 -4.42 -8.37 -7.78
C ASP A 466 -3.83 -9.07 -9.02
N PRO A 467 -3.99 -8.52 -10.24
CA PRO A 467 -3.54 -9.17 -11.47
C PRO A 467 -2.07 -8.91 -11.82
N ALA A 468 -1.33 -8.17 -10.98
CA ALA A 468 0.12 -7.99 -11.10
C ALA A 468 0.69 -7.88 -9.68
N CYS A 469 0.60 -8.96 -8.93
CA CYS A 469 0.68 -8.89 -7.47
C CYS A 469 2.08 -8.62 -6.91
N GLY A 470 3.16 -8.80 -7.68
CA GLY A 470 4.53 -8.53 -7.24
C GLY A 470 4.86 -9.24 -5.94
N SER A 471 5.35 -8.50 -4.94
CA SER A 471 5.59 -9.02 -3.58
C SER A 471 4.33 -9.29 -2.73
N GLY A 472 3.13 -8.98 -3.24
CA GLY A 472 1.86 -9.25 -2.58
C GLY A 472 1.35 -8.12 -1.67
N ALA A 473 1.91 -6.90 -1.77
CA ALA A 473 1.61 -5.79 -0.85
C ALA A 473 0.10 -5.45 -0.78
N PHE A 474 -0.62 -5.46 -1.90
CA PHE A 474 -2.08 -5.24 -1.90
C PHE A 474 -2.84 -6.42 -1.30
N LEU A 475 -2.42 -7.65 -1.54
CA LEU A 475 -3.06 -8.85 -0.98
C LEU A 475 -2.86 -8.94 0.54
N VAL A 476 -1.69 -8.57 1.04
CA VAL A 476 -1.43 -8.44 2.48
C VAL A 476 -2.30 -7.34 3.09
N ALA A 477 -2.40 -6.17 2.46
CA ALA A 477 -3.27 -5.09 2.94
C ALA A 477 -4.76 -5.48 2.89
N ALA A 478 -5.19 -6.21 1.87
CA ALA A 478 -6.54 -6.75 1.74
C ALA A 478 -6.84 -7.80 2.82
N PHE A 479 -5.89 -8.71 3.10
CA PHE A 479 -5.98 -9.66 4.20
C PHE A 479 -6.20 -8.94 5.54
N GLU A 480 -5.33 -7.97 5.85
CA GLU A 480 -5.40 -7.17 7.08
C GLU A 480 -6.75 -6.44 7.23
N TYR A 481 -7.29 -5.92 6.14
CA TYR A 481 -8.61 -5.28 6.14
C TYR A 481 -9.74 -6.28 6.38
N LEU A 482 -9.75 -7.40 5.64
CA LEU A 482 -10.81 -8.41 5.73
C LEU A 482 -10.83 -9.08 7.10
N ILE A 483 -9.68 -9.46 7.66
CA ILE A 483 -9.64 -10.10 8.99
C ILE A 483 -10.19 -9.15 10.07
N GLY A 484 -9.82 -7.86 10.00
CA GLY A 484 -10.37 -6.84 10.89
C GLY A 484 -11.88 -6.71 10.78
N GLU A 485 -12.42 -6.79 9.55
CA GLU A 485 -13.86 -6.70 9.33
C GLU A 485 -14.61 -7.97 9.79
N TYR A 486 -14.07 -9.17 9.55
CA TYR A 486 -14.64 -10.41 10.08
C TYR A 486 -14.76 -10.35 11.60
N GLU A 487 -13.70 -9.89 12.28
CA GLU A 487 -13.71 -9.76 13.73
C GLU A 487 -14.74 -8.75 14.22
N ARG A 488 -14.90 -7.61 13.54
CA ARG A 488 -15.91 -6.61 13.88
C ARG A 488 -17.32 -7.16 13.71
N VAL A 489 -17.60 -7.81 12.58
CA VAL A 489 -18.90 -8.44 12.32
C VAL A 489 -19.20 -9.52 13.36
N ASN A 490 -18.23 -10.41 13.62
CA ASN A 490 -18.39 -11.48 14.60
C ASN A 490 -18.66 -10.95 16.01
N ARG A 491 -17.93 -9.91 16.44
CA ARG A 491 -18.16 -9.25 17.73
C ARG A 491 -19.56 -8.64 17.81
N THR A 492 -20.00 -7.95 16.77
CA THR A 492 -21.32 -7.32 16.72
C THR A 492 -22.44 -8.37 16.81
N ILE A 493 -22.29 -9.50 16.12
CA ILE A 493 -23.23 -10.63 16.20
C ILE A 493 -23.21 -11.25 17.61
N ALA A 494 -22.04 -11.45 18.21
CA ALA A 494 -21.88 -11.97 19.56
C ALA A 494 -22.57 -11.09 20.62
N GLU A 495 -22.41 -9.76 20.52
CA GLU A 495 -23.07 -8.80 21.40
C GLU A 495 -24.59 -8.83 21.24
N LEU A 496 -25.09 -8.91 20.00
CA LEU A 496 -26.54 -8.97 19.73
C LEU A 496 -27.19 -10.29 20.17
N THR A 497 -26.42 -11.39 20.19
CA THR A 497 -26.91 -12.73 20.57
C THR A 497 -26.70 -13.05 22.05
N GLY A 498 -25.89 -12.25 22.77
CA GLY A 498 -25.52 -12.52 24.16
C GLY A 498 -24.62 -13.75 24.34
N ALA A 499 -23.98 -14.23 23.26
CA ALA A 499 -23.16 -15.44 23.22
C ALA A 499 -21.75 -15.15 22.69
N PRO A 500 -20.86 -14.53 23.50
CA PRO A 500 -19.52 -14.15 23.07
C PRO A 500 -18.60 -15.31 22.66
N GLY A 501 -18.97 -16.56 22.96
CA GLY A 501 -18.09 -17.73 22.77
C GLY A 501 -18.30 -18.57 21.51
N GLN A 502 -19.34 -18.35 20.69
CA GLN A 502 -19.66 -19.26 19.57
C GLN A 502 -19.09 -18.87 18.19
N LEU A 503 -18.61 -17.63 18.00
CA LEU A 503 -18.11 -17.16 16.69
C LEU A 503 -16.61 -17.38 16.45
N GLY A 504 -15.83 -17.76 17.46
CA GLY A 504 -14.40 -18.06 17.34
C GLY A 504 -14.06 -19.44 16.74
N LEU A 505 -15.07 -20.20 16.29
CA LEU A 505 -14.93 -21.58 15.79
C LEU A 505 -14.51 -21.67 14.32
N PHE A 506 -14.49 -20.57 13.57
CA PHE A 506 -14.13 -20.57 12.15
C PHE A 506 -12.67 -20.14 11.93
N ASP A 507 -11.99 -20.86 11.04
CA ASP A 507 -10.64 -20.53 10.64
C ASP A 507 -10.63 -19.39 9.62
N LEU A 508 -10.72 -18.15 10.12
CA LEU A 508 -10.84 -16.95 9.30
C LEU A 508 -9.64 -16.76 8.35
N ASP A 509 -8.43 -17.11 8.77
CA ASP A 509 -7.25 -16.97 7.92
C ASP A 509 -7.38 -17.84 6.67
N ARG A 510 -7.77 -19.10 6.88
CA ARG A 510 -8.04 -20.05 5.81
C ARG A 510 -9.14 -19.55 4.89
N GLN A 511 -10.24 -19.07 5.47
CA GLN A 511 -11.36 -18.53 4.71
C GLN A 511 -10.92 -17.35 3.82
N ILE A 512 -10.16 -16.39 4.37
CA ILE A 512 -9.71 -15.22 3.60
C ILE A 512 -8.72 -15.64 2.50
N LEU A 513 -7.73 -16.45 2.84
CA LEU A 513 -6.67 -16.84 1.92
C LEU A 513 -7.15 -17.77 0.79
N GLN A 514 -8.09 -18.68 1.07
CA GLN A 514 -8.58 -19.66 0.09
C GLN A 514 -9.81 -19.18 -0.67
N ASP A 515 -10.68 -18.39 -0.04
CA ASP A 515 -11.94 -18.01 -0.67
C ASP A 515 -12.00 -16.53 -1.07
N ASN A 516 -11.22 -15.63 -0.47
CA ASN A 516 -11.37 -14.20 -0.73
C ASN A 516 -10.24 -13.58 -1.57
N LEU A 517 -8.99 -14.00 -1.41
CA LEU A 517 -7.83 -13.35 -2.05
C LEU A 517 -7.28 -14.15 -3.23
N PHE A 518 -6.99 -13.44 -4.33
CA PHE A 518 -6.47 -13.99 -5.57
C PHE A 518 -5.36 -13.09 -6.13
N GLY A 519 -4.31 -13.70 -6.68
CA GLY A 519 -3.15 -13.01 -7.20
C GLY A 519 -2.64 -13.64 -8.48
N VAL A 520 -2.23 -12.82 -9.45
CA VAL A 520 -1.51 -13.29 -10.64
C VAL A 520 -0.28 -12.43 -10.86
N ASP A 521 0.84 -13.06 -11.19
CA ASP A 521 2.05 -12.36 -11.63
C ASP A 521 2.75 -13.11 -12.77
N LEU A 522 3.38 -12.36 -13.67
CA LEU A 522 4.14 -12.93 -14.79
C LEU A 522 5.41 -13.64 -14.28
N ASN A 523 6.01 -13.10 -13.22
CA ASN A 523 7.25 -13.58 -12.65
C ASN A 523 6.95 -14.65 -11.57
N PRO A 524 7.43 -15.90 -11.74
CA PRO A 524 7.18 -16.96 -10.76
C PRO A 524 7.81 -16.70 -9.39
N GLU A 525 8.92 -15.95 -9.31
CA GLU A 525 9.51 -15.55 -8.03
C GLU A 525 8.59 -14.60 -7.26
N SER A 526 7.96 -13.64 -7.95
CA SER A 526 6.95 -12.74 -7.34
C SER A 526 5.79 -13.53 -6.73
N VAL A 527 5.35 -14.60 -7.41
CA VAL A 527 4.31 -15.51 -6.92
C VAL A 527 4.74 -16.18 -5.61
N GLU A 528 5.96 -16.72 -5.55
CA GLU A 528 6.47 -17.35 -4.33
C GLU A 528 6.67 -16.35 -3.18
N ILE A 529 7.17 -15.15 -3.48
CA ILE A 529 7.29 -14.05 -2.52
C ILE A 529 5.93 -13.63 -1.98
N THR A 530 4.91 -13.51 -2.84
CA THR A 530 3.53 -13.20 -2.43
C THR A 530 3.00 -14.26 -1.47
N LYS A 531 3.18 -15.54 -1.80
CA LYS A 531 2.76 -16.65 -0.92
C LYS A 531 3.49 -16.60 0.43
N LEU A 532 4.80 -16.37 0.41
CA LEU A 532 5.61 -16.21 1.62
C LEU A 532 5.11 -15.06 2.49
N SER A 533 4.91 -13.87 1.91
CA SER A 533 4.35 -12.70 2.60
C SER A 533 3.02 -13.00 3.31
N LEU A 534 2.12 -13.72 2.64
CA LEU A 534 0.83 -14.12 3.19
C LEU A 534 0.99 -15.17 4.31
N TRP A 535 1.84 -16.19 4.12
CA TRP A 535 2.09 -17.19 5.17
C TRP A 535 2.71 -16.60 6.43
N LEU A 536 3.68 -15.68 6.28
CA LEU A 536 4.30 -14.98 7.41
C LEU A 536 3.24 -14.18 8.21
N LYS A 537 2.17 -13.73 7.56
CA LYS A 537 1.06 -13.02 8.21
C LYS A 537 0.06 -13.95 8.89
N THR A 538 -0.10 -15.18 8.43
CA THR A 538 -1.14 -16.11 8.93
C THR A 538 -0.59 -17.30 9.72
N ALA A 539 0.72 -17.39 9.92
CA ALA A 539 1.31 -18.52 10.62
C ALA A 539 0.84 -18.56 12.09
N ARG A 540 0.35 -19.72 12.54
CA ARG A 540 -0.11 -19.94 13.93
C ARG A 540 0.42 -21.24 14.50
N ARG A 541 0.60 -21.29 15.82
CA ARG A 541 1.23 -22.43 16.51
C ARG A 541 0.34 -23.67 16.52
N ASP A 542 -0.95 -23.55 16.29
CA ASP A 542 -1.90 -24.65 16.40
C ASP A 542 -2.45 -25.12 15.05
N LYS A 543 -1.97 -24.55 13.93
CA LYS A 543 -2.56 -24.76 12.60
C LYS A 543 -1.53 -24.94 11.49
N PRO A 544 -1.85 -25.78 10.48
CA PRO A 544 -1.07 -25.84 9.25
C PRO A 544 -1.20 -24.57 8.41
N LEU A 545 -0.29 -24.37 7.46
CA LEU A 545 -0.43 -23.29 6.49
C LEU A 545 -1.51 -23.63 5.46
N ASN A 546 -2.03 -22.59 4.83
CA ASN A 546 -2.96 -22.74 3.72
C ASN A 546 -2.18 -22.95 2.43
N ASN A 547 -2.55 -23.94 1.63
CA ASN A 547 -2.07 -24.00 0.25
C ASN A 547 -2.67 -22.82 -0.54
N LEU A 548 -1.80 -22.04 -1.18
CA LEU A 548 -2.12 -20.83 -1.93
C LEU A 548 -2.01 -21.00 -3.46
N ASP A 549 -1.57 -22.16 -3.96
CA ASP A 549 -1.31 -22.40 -5.39
C ASP A 549 -2.56 -22.27 -6.27
N ALA A 550 -3.73 -22.55 -5.69
CA ALA A 550 -5.00 -22.41 -6.37
C ALA A 550 -5.37 -20.94 -6.63
N ASN A 551 -4.88 -20.00 -5.80
CA ASN A 551 -5.32 -18.61 -5.74
C ASN A 551 -4.23 -17.63 -6.20
N ILE A 552 -2.97 -17.92 -5.90
CA ILE A 552 -1.81 -17.12 -6.31
C ILE A 552 -1.09 -17.88 -7.42
N ARG A 553 -1.20 -17.38 -8.66
CA ARG A 553 -0.79 -18.11 -9.86
C ARG A 553 0.21 -17.35 -10.71
N CYS A 554 1.09 -18.09 -11.37
CA CYS A 554 2.01 -17.51 -12.35
C CYS A 554 1.35 -17.46 -13.74
N GLY A 555 1.38 -16.31 -14.40
CA GLY A 555 0.83 -16.12 -15.74
C GLY A 555 0.87 -14.68 -16.24
N ASN A 556 0.79 -14.52 -17.56
CA ASN A 556 0.66 -13.23 -18.21
C ASN A 556 -0.79 -12.77 -18.21
N SER A 557 -1.12 -11.87 -17.29
CA SER A 557 -2.48 -11.32 -17.12
C SER A 557 -3.08 -10.69 -18.37
N LEU A 558 -2.26 -10.26 -19.34
CA LEU A 558 -2.71 -9.62 -20.58
C LEU A 558 -2.77 -10.54 -21.79
N VAL A 559 -2.17 -11.74 -21.73
CA VAL A 559 -2.11 -12.68 -22.86
C VAL A 559 -2.91 -13.92 -22.51
N GLU A 560 -3.93 -14.20 -23.30
CA GLU A 560 -4.88 -15.29 -23.06
C GLU A 560 -4.96 -16.18 -24.30
N PRO A 561 -5.06 -17.51 -24.14
CA PRO A 561 -5.34 -18.39 -25.26
C PRO A 561 -6.65 -17.97 -25.95
N PRO A 562 -6.67 -17.84 -27.30
CA PRO A 562 -7.92 -17.57 -28.01
C PRO A 562 -8.89 -18.75 -27.87
N ASP A 563 -10.18 -18.45 -27.78
CA ASP A 563 -11.24 -19.46 -27.75
C ASP A 563 -11.26 -20.32 -29.05
N ALA A 564 -11.82 -21.54 -28.97
CA ALA A 564 -11.89 -22.52 -30.07
C ALA A 564 -12.68 -22.03 -31.31
N PRO A 565 -12.52 -22.71 -32.47
CA PRO A 565 -11.85 -22.17 -33.66
C PRO A 565 -12.45 -20.87 -34.23
N ALA A 566 -11.57 -20.04 -34.81
CA ALA A 566 -11.91 -18.75 -35.42
C ALA A 566 -13.18 -18.79 -36.29
N GLY A 567 -14.22 -18.08 -35.84
CA GLY A 567 -15.49 -17.95 -36.57
C GLY A 567 -15.48 -16.83 -37.61
N THR A 568 -14.56 -15.86 -37.46
CA THR A 568 -14.42 -14.70 -38.35
C THR A 568 -12.96 -14.44 -38.75
N PRO A 569 -12.70 -13.69 -39.85
CA PRO A 569 -11.35 -13.27 -40.21
C PRO A 569 -10.63 -12.46 -39.12
N ALA A 570 -11.39 -11.72 -38.29
CA ALA A 570 -10.83 -10.97 -37.16
C ALA A 570 -10.35 -11.92 -36.04
N ASP A 571 -11.11 -13.00 -35.79
CA ASP A 571 -10.70 -14.04 -34.82
C ASP A 571 -9.45 -14.77 -35.31
N GLN A 572 -9.39 -15.10 -36.61
CA GLN A 572 -8.20 -15.75 -37.19
C GLN A 572 -6.97 -14.86 -37.05
N ALA A 573 -7.12 -13.56 -37.28
CA ALA A 573 -6.05 -12.60 -37.07
C ALA A 573 -5.58 -12.60 -35.60
N LEU A 574 -6.49 -12.62 -34.62
CA LEU A 574 -6.08 -12.72 -33.21
C LEU A 574 -5.32 -14.02 -32.92
N VAL A 575 -5.81 -15.15 -33.45
CA VAL A 575 -5.16 -16.47 -33.33
C VAL A 575 -3.74 -16.45 -33.90
N ASP A 576 -3.56 -15.90 -35.11
CA ASP A 576 -2.25 -15.80 -35.75
C ASP A 576 -1.29 -14.91 -34.96
N ALA A 577 -1.80 -13.78 -34.42
CA ALA A 577 -1.00 -12.88 -33.61
C ALA A 577 -0.61 -13.49 -32.26
N PHE A 578 -1.49 -14.29 -31.64
CA PHE A 578 -1.18 -15.06 -30.45
C PHE A 578 -0.14 -16.16 -30.74
N ALA A 579 -0.27 -16.88 -31.85
CA ALA A 579 0.67 -17.91 -32.26
C ALA A 579 2.07 -17.35 -32.57
N ALA A 580 2.16 -16.09 -32.99
CA ALA A 580 3.41 -15.39 -33.25
C ALA A 580 4.11 -14.86 -31.98
N LEU A 581 3.47 -14.92 -30.81
CA LEU A 581 4.10 -14.53 -29.54
C LEU A 581 5.22 -15.52 -29.16
N PRO A 582 6.22 -15.07 -28.38
CA PRO A 582 7.29 -15.95 -27.88
C PRO A 582 6.78 -17.24 -27.21
N PRO A 583 7.53 -18.35 -27.26
CA PRO A 583 7.14 -19.62 -26.65
C PRO A 583 6.89 -19.53 -25.13
N ASP A 584 7.63 -18.65 -24.46
CA ASP A 584 7.56 -18.36 -23.02
C ASP A 584 6.50 -17.29 -22.68
N ARG A 585 5.52 -17.04 -23.56
CA ARG A 585 4.43 -16.07 -23.38
C ARG A 585 3.63 -16.20 -22.08
N ARG A 586 3.73 -17.33 -21.37
CA ARG A 586 3.02 -17.67 -20.13
C ARG A 586 1.54 -17.27 -20.19
N ALA A 587 0.88 -17.57 -21.32
CA ALA A 587 -0.51 -17.18 -21.53
C ALA A 587 -1.39 -17.71 -20.39
N PHE A 588 -2.27 -16.85 -19.87
CA PHE A 588 -3.08 -17.14 -18.71
C PHE A 588 -4.57 -17.17 -19.09
N ASP A 589 -5.19 -18.34 -18.94
CA ASP A 589 -6.63 -18.53 -19.13
C ASP A 589 -7.35 -18.26 -17.80
N TRP A 590 -8.00 -17.10 -17.70
CA TRP A 590 -8.63 -16.67 -16.45
C TRP A 590 -9.80 -17.55 -16.05
N ARG A 591 -10.60 -18.00 -17.02
CA ARG A 591 -11.80 -18.81 -16.77
C ARG A 591 -11.45 -20.22 -16.35
N ALA A 592 -10.45 -20.82 -16.99
CA ALA A 592 -9.94 -22.13 -16.59
C ALA A 592 -9.19 -22.05 -15.26
N ALA A 593 -8.51 -20.93 -14.98
CA ALA A 593 -7.78 -20.77 -13.74
C ALA A 593 -8.71 -20.58 -12.53
N PHE A 594 -9.76 -19.76 -12.65
CA PHE A 594 -10.65 -19.39 -11.54
C PHE A 594 -12.12 -19.70 -11.82
N PRO A 595 -12.48 -20.97 -12.09
CA PRO A 595 -13.83 -21.33 -12.54
C PRO A 595 -14.92 -20.95 -11.53
N ALA A 596 -14.64 -21.07 -10.23
CA ALA A 596 -15.58 -20.72 -9.18
C ALA A 596 -15.87 -19.21 -9.09
N VAL A 597 -14.90 -18.36 -9.45
CA VAL A 597 -15.07 -16.90 -9.49
C VAL A 597 -15.92 -16.51 -10.68
N PHE A 598 -15.62 -17.05 -11.87
CA PHE A 598 -16.39 -16.74 -13.08
C PHE A 598 -17.80 -17.35 -13.07
N ALA A 599 -18.02 -18.44 -12.34
CA ALA A 599 -19.37 -18.95 -12.06
C ALA A 599 -20.24 -17.94 -11.27
N GLN A 600 -19.62 -17.00 -10.55
CA GLN A 600 -20.28 -15.92 -9.81
C GLN A 600 -20.26 -14.58 -10.55
N GLY A 601 -19.78 -14.56 -11.80
CA GLY A 601 -19.79 -13.38 -12.67
C GLY A 601 -18.49 -12.58 -12.71
N GLY A 602 -17.45 -12.96 -11.94
CA GLY A 602 -16.15 -12.29 -11.93
C GLY A 602 -15.69 -11.92 -10.51
N PHE A 603 -14.69 -11.06 -10.43
CA PHE A 603 -14.16 -10.56 -9.15
C PHE A 603 -14.95 -9.35 -8.64
N ASP A 604 -15.20 -9.29 -7.34
CA ASP A 604 -15.88 -8.15 -6.70
C ASP A 604 -14.98 -6.94 -6.58
N VAL A 605 -13.67 -7.16 -6.40
CA VAL A 605 -12.67 -6.10 -6.34
C VAL A 605 -11.47 -6.49 -7.18
N VAL A 606 -11.01 -5.57 -8.02
CA VAL A 606 -9.73 -5.67 -8.72
C VAL A 606 -8.86 -4.49 -8.29
N ILE A 607 -7.73 -4.76 -7.65
CA ILE A 607 -6.85 -3.74 -7.07
C ILE A 607 -5.39 -4.06 -7.36
N GLY A 608 -4.54 -3.06 -7.58
CA GLY A 608 -3.12 -3.33 -7.78
C GLY A 608 -2.30 -2.14 -8.28
N ASN A 609 -1.03 -2.41 -8.54
CA ASN A 609 -0.08 -1.49 -9.17
C ASN A 609 0.46 -2.11 -10.47
N PRO A 610 -0.26 -1.97 -11.60
CA PRO A 610 0.19 -2.53 -12.87
C PRO A 610 1.57 -2.02 -13.31
N PRO A 611 2.33 -2.80 -14.09
CA PRO A 611 3.70 -2.45 -14.48
C PRO A 611 3.80 -1.24 -15.43
N TYR A 612 4.79 -0.38 -15.20
CA TYR A 612 5.04 0.89 -15.89
C TYR A 612 6.00 0.68 -17.09
N VAL A 613 5.70 -0.35 -17.90
CA VAL A 613 6.53 -0.71 -19.04
C VAL A 613 6.22 0.22 -20.20
N ARG A 614 7.25 0.91 -20.70
CA ARG A 614 7.12 1.85 -21.81
C ARG A 614 6.91 1.13 -23.13
N GLN A 615 6.18 1.78 -24.04
CA GLN A 615 5.83 1.26 -25.36
C GLN A 615 7.01 0.73 -26.20
N GLU A 616 8.25 1.24 -26.00
CA GLU A 616 9.44 0.77 -26.72
C GLU A 616 9.78 -0.69 -26.39
N ALA A 617 9.46 -1.16 -25.19
CA ALA A 617 9.72 -2.53 -24.74
C ALA A 617 8.64 -3.53 -25.19
N LEU A 618 7.51 -3.05 -25.74
CA LEU A 618 6.35 -3.89 -26.10
C LEU A 618 6.41 -4.45 -27.53
N GLY A 619 7.52 -4.27 -28.25
CA GLY A 619 7.64 -4.58 -29.68
C GLY A 619 6.99 -5.91 -30.12
N PRO A 620 7.40 -7.06 -29.54
CA PRO A 620 6.82 -8.36 -29.88
C PRO A 620 5.33 -8.53 -29.53
N LEU A 621 4.84 -7.83 -28.50
CA LEU A 621 3.45 -7.92 -28.05
C LEU A 621 2.50 -7.04 -28.87
N LYS A 622 2.99 -5.95 -29.49
CA LYS A 622 2.14 -4.96 -30.18
C LYS A 622 1.14 -5.55 -31.17
N PRO A 623 1.48 -6.52 -32.04
CA PRO A 623 0.53 -7.10 -32.99
C PRO A 623 -0.64 -7.80 -32.29
N TYR A 624 -0.38 -8.50 -31.18
CA TYR A 624 -1.40 -9.14 -30.36
C TYR A 624 -2.26 -8.09 -29.63
N LEU A 625 -1.60 -7.12 -28.97
CA LEU A 625 -2.30 -6.06 -28.23
C LEU A 625 -3.26 -5.27 -29.12
N ALA A 626 -2.85 -4.97 -30.36
CA ALA A 626 -3.68 -4.27 -31.35
C ALA A 626 -4.96 -5.01 -31.74
N ARG A 627 -4.97 -6.34 -31.63
CA ARG A 627 -6.11 -7.19 -31.97
C ARG A 627 -6.96 -7.54 -30.76
N ARG A 628 -6.37 -7.63 -29.57
CA ARG A 628 -7.05 -8.04 -28.33
C ARG A 628 -7.74 -6.90 -27.57
N TYR A 629 -7.23 -5.68 -27.65
CA TYR A 629 -7.66 -4.58 -26.77
C TYR A 629 -8.22 -3.39 -27.54
N ALA A 630 -9.42 -2.95 -27.19
CA ALA A 630 -10.03 -1.75 -27.74
C ALA A 630 -9.30 -0.47 -27.29
N SER A 631 -8.60 -0.51 -26.16
CA SER A 631 -7.79 0.58 -25.63
C SER A 631 -6.43 0.72 -26.33
N TYR A 632 -6.14 -0.07 -27.38
CA TYR A 632 -4.84 -0.08 -28.03
C TYR A 632 -4.45 1.25 -28.67
N HIS A 633 -3.19 1.62 -28.44
CA HIS A 633 -2.51 2.67 -29.17
C HIS A 633 -1.02 2.31 -29.32
N GLY A 634 -0.42 2.58 -30.48
CA GLY A 634 0.94 2.11 -30.82
C GLY A 634 2.08 2.67 -29.94
N VAL A 635 1.78 3.70 -29.13
CA VAL A 635 2.70 4.31 -28.15
C VAL A 635 2.12 4.34 -26.73
N ALA A 636 1.07 3.55 -26.45
CA ALA A 636 0.58 3.36 -25.09
C ALA A 636 1.53 2.48 -24.28
N ASP A 637 1.69 2.82 -23.01
CA ASP A 637 2.40 2.03 -22.02
C ASP A 637 1.54 0.83 -21.56
N LEU A 638 2.18 -0.18 -20.97
CA LEU A 638 1.55 -1.48 -20.70
C LEU A 638 0.33 -1.42 -19.75
N TYR A 639 0.35 -0.54 -18.75
CA TYR A 639 -0.74 -0.39 -17.79
C TYR A 639 -2.09 -0.01 -18.43
N VAL A 640 -2.09 0.56 -19.65
CA VAL A 640 -3.32 0.90 -20.38
C VAL A 640 -4.18 -0.34 -20.62
N TYR A 641 -3.56 -1.45 -20.98
CA TYR A 641 -4.24 -2.72 -21.25
C TYR A 641 -4.71 -3.41 -19.97
N PHE A 642 -4.03 -3.15 -18.84
CA PHE A 642 -4.48 -3.65 -17.53
C PHE A 642 -5.81 -3.03 -17.12
N TYR A 643 -6.10 -1.77 -17.46
CA TYR A 643 -7.43 -1.20 -17.19
C TYR A 643 -8.55 -1.91 -17.92
N GLU A 644 -8.38 -2.15 -19.23
CA GLU A 644 -9.38 -2.90 -20.00
C GLU A 644 -9.53 -4.32 -19.47
N ARG A 645 -8.42 -5.02 -19.21
CA ARG A 645 -8.43 -6.36 -18.62
C ARG A 645 -9.12 -6.36 -17.25
N GLY A 646 -8.79 -5.44 -16.37
CA GLY A 646 -9.38 -5.38 -15.03
C GLY A 646 -10.89 -5.15 -15.08
N LEU A 647 -11.38 -4.29 -15.97
CA LEU A 647 -12.82 -4.09 -16.19
C LEU A 647 -13.52 -5.34 -16.75
N GLU A 648 -12.85 -6.16 -17.57
CA GLU A 648 -13.38 -7.43 -18.07
C GLU A 648 -13.45 -8.52 -16.98
N LEU A 649 -12.57 -8.45 -15.97
CA LEU A 649 -12.51 -9.41 -14.88
C LEU A 649 -13.50 -9.10 -13.74
N LEU A 650 -14.07 -7.90 -13.70
CA LEU A 650 -15.01 -7.49 -12.66
C LEU A 650 -16.39 -8.15 -12.81
N ALA A 651 -16.98 -8.51 -11.66
CA ALA A 651 -18.39 -8.81 -11.55
C ALA A 651 -19.26 -7.55 -11.82
N PRO A 652 -20.56 -7.69 -12.15
CA PRO A 652 -21.42 -6.56 -12.53
C PRO A 652 -21.52 -5.40 -11.53
N ARG A 653 -21.20 -5.61 -10.25
CA ARG A 653 -21.17 -4.59 -9.18
C ARG A 653 -19.78 -4.42 -8.55
N GLY A 654 -18.75 -4.93 -9.22
CA GLY A 654 -17.40 -4.87 -8.72
C GLY A 654 -16.79 -3.47 -8.77
N THR A 655 -15.66 -3.32 -8.10
CA THR A 655 -14.89 -2.06 -8.06
C THR A 655 -13.45 -2.32 -8.50
N LEU A 656 -12.94 -1.49 -9.41
CA LEU A 656 -11.54 -1.51 -9.82
C LEU A 656 -10.79 -0.29 -9.31
N SER A 657 -9.57 -0.49 -8.82
CA SER A 657 -8.66 0.60 -8.54
C SER A 657 -7.21 0.25 -8.82
N TYR A 658 -6.56 1.08 -9.63
CA TYR A 658 -5.12 0.99 -9.87
C TYR A 658 -4.41 2.29 -9.53
N ILE A 659 -3.16 2.16 -9.11
CA ILE A 659 -2.19 3.26 -9.10
C ILE A 659 -1.30 3.13 -10.34
N VAL A 660 -1.35 4.14 -11.22
CA VAL A 660 -0.58 4.19 -12.48
C VAL A 660 -0.12 5.63 -12.74
N THR A 661 0.67 5.88 -13.79
CA THR A 661 0.98 7.26 -14.17
C THR A 661 -0.24 8.01 -14.74
N ASN A 662 -0.40 9.29 -14.39
CA ASN A 662 -1.48 10.19 -14.82
C ASN A 662 -1.40 10.66 -16.29
N LYS A 663 -0.34 10.29 -17.03
CA LYS A 663 -0.08 10.79 -18.39
C LYS A 663 -1.23 10.49 -19.37
N TRP A 664 -1.86 9.32 -19.26
CA TRP A 664 -2.96 8.91 -20.12
C TRP A 664 -4.20 9.81 -19.98
N LEU A 665 -4.34 10.57 -18.88
CA LEU A 665 -5.44 11.52 -18.70
C LEU A 665 -5.44 12.59 -19.80
N ARG A 666 -4.25 13.04 -20.24
CA ARG A 666 -4.11 14.16 -21.19
C ARG A 666 -3.46 13.77 -22.51
N ALA A 667 -2.64 12.73 -22.54
CA ALA A 667 -1.89 12.34 -23.74
C ALA A 667 -2.80 11.77 -24.83
N GLY A 668 -2.41 11.98 -26.10
CA GLY A 668 -3.16 11.50 -27.26
C GLY A 668 -3.35 9.97 -27.28
N TYR A 669 -2.33 9.21 -26.85
CA TYR A 669 -2.43 7.74 -26.79
C TYR A 669 -3.48 7.22 -25.81
N GLY A 670 -3.88 8.03 -24.83
CA GLY A 670 -4.89 7.66 -23.84
C GLY A 670 -6.33 7.81 -24.36
N GLU A 671 -6.54 8.33 -25.57
CA GLU A 671 -7.87 8.56 -26.13
C GLU A 671 -8.73 7.29 -26.22
N PRO A 672 -8.21 6.13 -26.70
CA PRO A 672 -8.96 4.87 -26.68
C PRO A 672 -9.34 4.42 -25.26
N LEU A 673 -8.45 4.58 -24.28
CA LEU A 673 -8.72 4.24 -22.89
C LEU A 673 -9.79 5.15 -22.26
N ARG A 674 -9.72 6.46 -22.49
CA ARG A 674 -10.74 7.41 -22.01
C ARG A 674 -12.10 7.16 -22.64
N ARG A 675 -12.13 6.80 -23.94
CA ARG A 675 -13.36 6.35 -24.61
C ARG A 675 -13.93 5.12 -23.91
N LEU A 676 -13.10 4.10 -23.69
CA LEU A 676 -13.49 2.88 -23.00
C LEU A 676 -14.10 3.16 -21.61
N PHE A 677 -13.48 4.04 -20.82
CA PHE A 677 -14.06 4.44 -19.53
C PHE A 677 -15.41 5.12 -19.69
N SER A 678 -15.56 6.08 -20.61
CA SER A 678 -16.82 6.80 -20.81
C SER A 678 -17.98 5.89 -21.26
N GLU A 679 -17.67 4.80 -21.96
CA GLU A 679 -18.65 3.86 -22.51
C GLU A 679 -18.96 2.69 -21.57
N ARG A 680 -17.94 2.13 -20.90
CA ARG A 680 -18.05 0.86 -20.16
C ARG A 680 -17.91 0.99 -18.64
N ALA A 681 -17.56 2.17 -18.13
CA ALA A 681 -17.35 2.38 -16.70
C ALA A 681 -18.08 3.61 -16.15
N VAL A 682 -18.15 3.67 -14.82
CA VAL A 682 -18.51 4.84 -14.03
C VAL A 682 -17.29 5.15 -13.15
N LEU A 683 -16.72 6.34 -13.29
CA LEU A 683 -15.63 6.79 -12.42
C LEU A 683 -16.21 7.38 -11.15
N GLU A 684 -15.71 6.92 -10.02
CA GLU A 684 -16.11 7.42 -8.70
C GLU A 684 -15.09 8.42 -8.18
N GLU A 685 -13.79 8.12 -8.32
CA GLU A 685 -12.73 8.92 -7.72
C GLU A 685 -11.48 9.05 -8.60
N ILE A 686 -10.82 10.20 -8.51
CA ILE A 686 -9.48 10.45 -9.05
C ILE A 686 -8.64 11.12 -7.96
N LEU A 687 -7.56 10.46 -7.54
CA LEU A 687 -6.53 11.04 -6.68
C LEU A 687 -5.26 11.19 -7.50
N ASP A 688 -4.83 12.43 -7.78
CA ASP A 688 -3.66 12.72 -8.60
C ASP A 688 -2.51 13.21 -7.73
N PHE A 689 -1.38 12.51 -7.72
CA PHE A 689 -0.24 12.88 -6.91
C PHE A 689 0.68 13.91 -7.58
N GLY A 690 0.46 14.21 -8.86
CA GLY A 690 1.28 15.19 -9.59
C GLY A 690 2.77 14.87 -9.48
N HIS A 691 3.53 15.73 -8.81
CA HIS A 691 4.98 15.59 -8.58
C HIS A 691 5.35 15.08 -7.18
N ALA A 692 4.37 14.68 -6.36
CA ALA A 692 4.65 14.17 -5.02
C ALA A 692 5.50 12.89 -5.10
N PRO A 693 6.58 12.77 -4.30
CA PRO A 693 7.49 11.64 -4.34
C PRO A 693 6.89 10.41 -3.64
N ILE A 694 5.90 9.76 -4.28
CA ILE A 694 5.27 8.55 -3.73
C ILE A 694 6.20 7.34 -3.82
N PHE A 695 6.98 7.26 -4.89
CA PHE A 695 7.99 6.23 -5.08
C PHE A 695 9.38 6.89 -4.95
N GLU A 696 10.10 6.60 -3.85
CA GLU A 696 11.40 7.23 -3.53
C GLU A 696 12.43 7.12 -4.67
N ASP A 697 12.31 6.06 -5.44
CA ASP A 697 13.26 5.62 -6.44
C ASP A 697 12.87 5.98 -7.88
N ALA A 698 11.75 6.69 -8.08
CA ALA A 698 11.24 6.99 -9.41
C ALA A 698 10.50 8.34 -9.50
N ASP A 699 10.97 9.20 -10.40
CA ASP A 699 10.27 10.42 -10.80
C ASP A 699 9.08 10.06 -11.71
N THR A 700 7.97 9.70 -11.06
CA THR A 700 6.72 9.30 -11.69
C THR A 700 5.62 10.30 -11.32
N PHE A 701 4.51 10.22 -12.05
CA PHE A 701 3.34 11.06 -11.83
C PHE A 701 2.16 10.17 -11.49
N PRO A 702 2.11 9.54 -10.30
CA PRO A 702 1.09 8.56 -10.02
C PRO A 702 -0.28 9.20 -9.87
N CYS A 703 -1.31 8.47 -10.26
CA CYS A 703 -2.69 8.73 -9.93
C CYS A 703 -3.37 7.41 -9.54
N ILE A 704 -4.30 7.50 -8.60
CA ILE A 704 -5.24 6.44 -8.26
C ILE A 704 -6.58 6.80 -8.87
N ILE A 705 -7.21 5.82 -9.51
CA ILE A 705 -8.61 5.92 -9.92
C ILE A 705 -9.43 4.81 -9.31
N VAL A 706 -10.69 5.11 -8.99
CA VAL A 706 -11.69 4.13 -8.54
C VAL A 706 -12.84 4.15 -9.53
N VAL A 707 -13.09 3.00 -10.16
CA VAL A 707 -14.09 2.85 -11.22
C VAL A 707 -14.97 1.63 -10.98
N ARG A 708 -16.17 1.68 -11.55
CA ARG A 708 -17.13 0.58 -11.58
C ARG A 708 -17.55 0.26 -13.01
N PRO A 709 -17.99 -0.98 -13.30
CA PRO A 709 -18.60 -1.30 -14.58
C PRO A 709 -19.95 -0.60 -14.73
N ARG A 710 -20.25 -0.10 -15.94
CA ARG A 710 -21.49 0.64 -16.22
C ARG A 710 -22.76 -0.20 -16.09
N SER A 711 -22.66 -1.54 -16.20
CA SER A 711 -23.78 -2.46 -15.93
C SER A 711 -24.34 -2.32 -14.53
N ALA A 712 -23.54 -1.89 -13.55
CA ALA A 712 -23.99 -1.63 -12.18
C ALA A 712 -25.01 -0.47 -12.10
N ALA A 713 -24.91 0.52 -12.99
CA ALA A 713 -25.70 1.75 -12.93
C ALA A 713 -27.11 1.60 -13.50
N SER A 714 -27.35 0.61 -14.37
CA SER A 714 -28.67 0.36 -14.98
C SER A 714 -29.62 -0.45 -14.08
N ASP A 715 -29.09 -1.23 -13.14
CA ASP A 715 -29.89 -2.13 -12.30
C ASP A 715 -30.60 -1.43 -11.12
N ASN A 716 -30.33 -0.13 -10.90
CA ASN A 716 -31.11 0.68 -9.96
C ASN A 716 -32.55 0.96 -10.43
N CYS A 717 -32.96 0.45 -11.61
CA CYS A 717 -34.28 0.69 -12.20
C CYS A 717 -35.09 -0.58 -12.51
N ALA A 718 -34.58 -1.80 -12.27
CA ALA A 718 -35.32 -3.01 -12.62
C ALA A 718 -35.01 -4.20 -11.70
N ASP A 719 -35.68 -4.27 -10.55
CA ASP A 719 -35.94 -5.55 -9.88
C ASP A 719 -37.45 -5.78 -9.84
N ASN A 720 -37.98 -6.31 -10.94
CA ASN A 720 -39.36 -6.79 -11.02
C ASN A 720 -39.39 -8.25 -10.59
N GLY A 721 -39.67 -8.48 -9.31
CA GLY A 721 -40.26 -9.74 -8.86
C GLY A 721 -41.56 -9.98 -9.62
N ALA A 722 -41.62 -11.10 -10.33
CA ALA A 722 -42.82 -11.55 -11.02
C ALA A 722 -43.93 -11.86 -10.00
N HIS A 723 -44.85 -10.92 -9.81
CA HIS A 723 -46.20 -11.20 -9.34
C HIS A 723 -47.20 -10.45 -10.20
N ASP A 724 -48.04 -11.23 -10.88
CA ASP A 724 -49.22 -10.79 -11.61
C ASP A 724 -50.14 -9.96 -10.70
N SER A 725 -50.20 -8.66 -10.93
CA SER A 725 -51.43 -7.89 -10.75
C SER A 725 -51.45 -6.71 -11.73
N ALA A 726 -52.35 -6.83 -12.70
CA ALA A 726 -52.75 -5.71 -13.55
C ALA A 726 -53.48 -4.68 -12.68
N ASP A 727 -52.95 -3.44 -12.68
CA ASP A 727 -53.60 -2.16 -12.35
C ASP A 727 -52.68 -1.27 -11.49
N VAL A 728 -51.65 -0.69 -12.12
CA VAL A 728 -50.98 0.51 -11.58
C VAL A 728 -50.76 1.51 -12.70
N ALA A 729 -51.33 2.70 -12.53
CA ALA A 729 -51.21 3.82 -13.45
C ALA A 729 -49.74 4.25 -13.66
N PRO A 730 -49.39 4.88 -14.81
CA PRO A 730 -48.01 5.26 -15.10
C PRO A 730 -47.48 6.25 -14.04
N PRO A 731 -46.23 6.09 -13.56
CA PRO A 731 -45.65 7.03 -12.62
C PRO A 731 -45.47 8.40 -13.30
N THR A 732 -45.90 9.44 -12.60
CA THR A 732 -45.67 10.85 -12.93
C THR A 732 -44.18 11.13 -13.06
N ALA A 733 -43.82 11.93 -14.08
CA ALA A 733 -42.46 12.37 -14.38
C ALA A 733 -41.70 12.80 -13.11
N ALA A 734 -40.81 11.93 -12.63
CA ALA A 734 -39.81 12.27 -11.64
C ALA A 734 -38.76 13.17 -12.30
N ASP A 735 -38.21 14.11 -11.54
CA ASP A 735 -37.09 14.96 -11.95
C ASP A 735 -35.96 14.09 -12.55
N PRO A 736 -35.25 14.58 -13.58
CA PRO A 736 -34.15 13.82 -14.17
C PRO A 736 -33.11 13.48 -13.08
N PRO A 737 -32.57 12.25 -13.05
CA PRO A 737 -31.59 11.86 -12.06
C PRO A 737 -30.39 12.80 -12.12
N GLU A 738 -29.91 13.25 -10.95
CA GLU A 738 -28.72 14.08 -10.85
C GLU A 738 -27.54 13.40 -11.57
N PRO A 739 -26.72 14.16 -12.31
CA PRO A 739 -25.61 13.58 -13.06
C PRO A 739 -24.62 12.92 -12.09
N PRO A 740 -24.09 11.72 -12.42
CA PRO A 740 -23.09 11.07 -11.58
C PRO A 740 -21.89 11.99 -11.39
N MET A 741 -21.43 12.12 -10.14
CA MET A 741 -20.32 13.00 -9.76
C MET A 741 -19.07 12.16 -9.47
N VAL A 742 -17.93 12.67 -9.88
CA VAL A 742 -16.59 12.12 -9.60
C VAL A 742 -15.95 12.96 -8.50
N SER A 743 -15.41 12.32 -7.48
CA SER A 743 -14.61 12.98 -6.45
C SER A 743 -13.16 13.13 -6.92
N VAL A 744 -12.71 14.36 -7.16
CA VAL A 744 -11.36 14.66 -7.67
C VAL A 744 -10.53 15.31 -6.58
N CYS A 745 -9.32 14.81 -6.38
CA CYS A 745 -8.41 15.30 -5.35
C CYS A 745 -6.96 15.37 -5.90
N PRO A 746 -6.49 16.55 -6.30
CA PRO A 746 -5.08 16.79 -6.58
C PRO A 746 -4.28 16.87 -5.28
N VAL A 747 -3.16 16.17 -5.18
CA VAL A 747 -2.24 16.20 -4.04
C VAL A 747 -1.01 17.04 -4.42
N PRO A 748 -0.65 18.06 -3.63
CA PRO A 748 0.45 18.95 -3.96
C PRO A 748 1.82 18.28 -3.73
N ARG A 749 2.83 18.79 -4.46
CA ARG A 749 4.19 18.24 -4.52
C ARG A 749 4.91 18.24 -3.18
N ASP A 750 4.71 19.30 -2.41
CA ASP A 750 5.40 19.61 -1.15
C ASP A 750 4.75 18.97 0.08
N ARG A 751 3.70 18.18 -0.11
CA ARG A 751 3.03 17.51 1.00
C ARG A 751 3.98 16.46 1.61
N SER A 752 4.07 16.45 2.94
CA SER A 752 4.73 15.35 3.64
C SER A 752 3.97 14.05 3.38
N THR A 753 4.71 12.98 3.10
CA THR A 753 4.22 11.59 2.94
C THR A 753 3.56 11.01 4.20
N GLU A 754 3.40 11.84 5.22
CA GLU A 754 3.21 11.49 6.63
C GLU A 754 1.76 11.72 7.10
N LEU A 755 0.98 12.52 6.37
CA LEU A 755 -0.41 12.83 6.70
C LEU A 755 -1.37 11.76 6.13
N SER A 756 -2.42 11.42 6.89
CA SER A 756 -3.48 10.49 6.45
C SER A 756 -4.04 10.86 5.06
N LEU A 757 -3.90 9.97 4.08
CA LEU A 757 -4.46 10.16 2.74
C LEU A 757 -6.00 10.19 2.78
N GLN A 758 -6.62 9.41 3.68
CA GLN A 758 -8.07 9.40 3.86
C GLN A 758 -8.59 10.77 4.32
N HIS A 759 -7.94 11.35 5.33
CA HIS A 759 -8.32 12.66 5.86
C HIS A 759 -8.16 13.75 4.80
N TYR A 760 -7.02 13.77 4.10
CA TYR A 760 -6.78 14.76 3.06
C TYR A 760 -7.77 14.67 1.91
N PHE A 761 -8.05 13.45 1.44
CA PHE A 761 -9.09 13.25 0.43
C PHE A 761 -10.42 13.79 0.92
N HIS A 762 -10.80 13.56 2.17
CA HIS A 762 -12.04 14.08 2.74
C HIS A 762 -12.08 15.61 2.77
N GLU A 763 -10.97 16.28 3.09
CA GLU A 763 -10.93 17.75 3.20
C GLU A 763 -10.76 18.47 1.86
N HIS A 764 -10.06 17.86 0.90
CA HIS A 764 -9.62 18.53 -0.33
C HIS A 764 -10.23 17.98 -1.60
N ALA A 765 -10.91 16.83 -1.55
CA ALA A 765 -11.61 16.35 -2.73
C ALA A 765 -12.83 17.23 -3.03
N TYR A 766 -13.07 17.46 -4.31
CA TYR A 766 -14.21 18.23 -4.79
C TYR A 766 -14.95 17.46 -5.89
N PRO A 767 -16.27 17.62 -5.99
CA PRO A 767 -17.08 16.88 -6.93
C PRO A 767 -17.01 17.51 -8.34
N VAL A 768 -16.90 16.67 -9.36
CA VAL A 768 -16.89 17.06 -10.79
C VAL A 768 -17.89 16.19 -11.56
N PRO A 769 -18.77 16.76 -12.41
CA PRO A 769 -19.71 15.95 -13.18
C PRO A 769 -19.00 14.94 -14.09
N TRP A 770 -19.46 13.68 -14.08
CA TRP A 770 -18.90 12.61 -14.91
C TRP A 770 -18.96 12.94 -16.41
N SER A 771 -19.95 13.73 -16.83
CA SER A 771 -20.09 14.21 -18.22
C SER A 771 -18.89 15.02 -18.72
N ARG A 772 -18.01 15.51 -17.84
CA ARG A 772 -16.76 16.19 -18.22
C ARG A 772 -15.71 15.22 -18.79
N TYR A 773 -15.84 13.92 -18.51
CA TYR A 773 -14.84 12.90 -18.82
C TYR A 773 -15.26 12.01 -19.99
N GLY A 774 -15.06 12.51 -21.21
CA GLY A 774 -15.24 11.77 -22.46
C GLY A 774 -13.92 11.26 -23.07
N ALA A 775 -13.89 10.95 -24.36
CA ALA A 775 -12.66 10.49 -25.05
C ALA A 775 -11.54 11.57 -25.13
N GLY A 776 -11.90 12.85 -25.05
CA GLY A 776 -10.97 13.98 -25.06
C GLY A 776 -10.07 14.04 -23.80
N PRO A 777 -9.05 14.91 -23.78
CA PRO A 777 -8.17 15.08 -22.62
C PRO A 777 -8.94 15.46 -21.34
N TRP A 778 -8.62 14.81 -20.22
CA TRP A 778 -9.24 15.06 -18.93
C TRP A 778 -8.51 16.17 -18.18
N SER A 779 -9.29 17.15 -17.70
CA SER A 779 -8.84 18.22 -16.81
C SER A 779 -9.24 17.87 -15.38
N LEU A 780 -8.27 17.90 -14.46
CA LEU A 780 -8.49 17.72 -13.03
C LEU A 780 -8.47 19.08 -12.31
N GLU A 781 -8.84 20.16 -13.00
CA GLU A 781 -8.98 21.47 -12.37
C GLU A 781 -10.34 21.60 -11.68
N SER A 782 -10.38 22.34 -10.58
CA SER A 782 -11.63 22.60 -9.87
C SER A 782 -12.65 23.30 -10.77
N PRO A 783 -13.96 23.16 -10.51
CA PRO A 783 -15.00 23.82 -11.30
C PRO A 783 -14.80 25.35 -11.39
N GLU A 784 -14.26 25.97 -10.34
CA GLU A 784 -13.96 27.39 -10.28
C GLU A 784 -12.85 27.79 -11.27
N VAL A 785 -11.78 27.00 -11.33
CA VAL A 785 -10.66 27.20 -12.26
C VAL A 785 -11.10 26.93 -13.70
N GLU A 786 -11.90 25.90 -13.95
CA GLU A 786 -12.40 25.64 -15.31
C GLU A 786 -13.32 26.77 -15.79
N THR A 787 -14.20 27.28 -14.93
CA THR A 787 -15.04 28.46 -15.23
C THR A 787 -14.20 29.69 -15.56
N LEU A 788 -13.03 29.84 -14.92
CA LEU A 788 -12.08 30.90 -15.27
C LEU A 788 -11.42 30.64 -16.63
N MET A 789 -10.99 29.39 -16.89
CA MET A 789 -10.36 28.98 -18.15
C MET A 789 -11.32 29.09 -19.34
N GLU A 790 -12.59 28.77 -19.18
CA GLU A 790 -13.63 28.95 -20.20
C GLU A 790 -13.80 30.42 -20.55
N ARG A 791 -13.92 31.31 -19.55
CA ARG A 791 -13.96 32.77 -19.79
C ARG A 791 -12.71 33.28 -20.50
N LEU A 792 -11.54 32.71 -20.18
CA LEU A 792 -10.28 33.03 -20.87
C LEU A 792 -10.28 32.54 -22.32
N ARG A 793 -10.84 31.36 -22.61
CA ARG A 793 -10.95 30.83 -23.99
C ARG A 793 -11.98 31.59 -24.81
N GLU A 794 -13.09 32.02 -24.22
CA GLU A 794 -14.13 32.80 -24.89
C GLU A 794 -13.67 34.22 -25.26
N ARG A 795 -12.87 34.85 -24.39
CA ARG A 795 -12.44 36.25 -24.56
C ARG A 795 -11.02 36.40 -25.09
N GLY A 796 -10.18 35.39 -24.88
CA GLY A 796 -8.78 35.39 -25.25
C GLY A 796 -8.56 35.01 -26.70
N VAL A 797 -7.53 35.57 -27.30
CA VAL A 797 -7.04 35.15 -28.62
C VAL A 797 -5.99 34.06 -28.41
N PRO A 798 -6.13 32.86 -29.00
CA PRO A 798 -5.11 31.84 -28.93
C PRO A 798 -3.75 32.39 -29.38
N LEU A 799 -2.66 32.00 -28.71
CA LEU A 799 -1.32 32.51 -29.02
C LEU A 799 -0.95 32.31 -30.50
N ALA A 800 -1.34 31.17 -31.07
CA ALA A 800 -1.10 30.87 -32.49
C ALA A 800 -1.78 31.88 -33.43
N ASP A 801 -2.98 32.34 -33.07
CA ASP A 801 -3.75 33.32 -33.85
C ASP A 801 -3.20 34.73 -33.60
N PHE A 802 -2.80 35.04 -32.37
CA PHE A 802 -2.20 36.32 -32.00
C PHE A 802 -0.86 36.56 -32.70
N VAL A 803 0.01 35.55 -32.75
CA VAL A 803 1.33 35.62 -33.39
C VAL A 803 1.25 35.31 -34.90
N GLY A 804 0.13 34.74 -35.36
CA GLY A 804 -0.07 34.32 -36.75
C GLY A 804 0.76 33.10 -37.16
N CYS A 805 1.35 32.39 -36.20
CA CYS A 805 2.10 31.16 -36.45
C CYS A 805 1.88 30.14 -35.33
N LYS A 806 1.83 28.86 -35.70
CA LYS A 806 1.73 27.78 -34.70
C LYS A 806 3.08 27.62 -33.99
N PRO A 807 3.09 27.37 -32.66
CA PRO A 807 4.30 26.98 -31.96
C PRO A 807 4.94 25.76 -32.61
N MET A 808 6.21 25.85 -32.96
CA MET A 808 6.97 24.77 -33.56
C MET A 808 7.91 24.13 -32.53
N TYR A 809 8.21 22.86 -32.70
CA TYR A 809 9.31 22.25 -31.96
C TYR A 809 10.65 22.85 -32.43
N GLY A 810 11.59 23.00 -31.50
CA GLY A 810 12.98 23.28 -31.85
C GLY A 810 13.60 22.15 -32.68
N ILE A 811 14.77 22.42 -33.26
CA ILE A 811 15.50 21.44 -34.08
C ILE A 811 15.84 20.22 -33.21
N LYS A 812 15.36 19.04 -33.61
CA LYS A 812 15.72 17.76 -32.98
C LYS A 812 16.92 17.19 -33.73
N THR A 813 18.02 16.92 -33.03
CA THR A 813 19.14 16.19 -33.63
C THR A 813 18.99 14.70 -33.34
N GLY A 814 19.35 13.84 -34.31
CA GLY A 814 19.37 12.39 -34.12
C GLY A 814 20.59 11.90 -33.35
N PHE A 815 21.60 12.76 -33.17
CA PHE A 815 22.83 12.43 -32.46
C PHE A 815 23.53 13.70 -31.95
N ASN A 816 23.23 14.07 -30.69
CA ASN A 816 23.66 15.35 -30.12
C ASN A 816 25.18 15.53 -30.13
N GLU A 817 25.96 14.47 -29.91
CA GLU A 817 27.43 14.53 -29.83
C GLU A 817 28.08 14.93 -31.17
N ALA A 818 27.46 14.59 -32.30
CA ALA A 818 27.98 14.95 -33.61
C ALA A 818 27.59 16.37 -34.06
N PHE A 819 26.46 16.90 -33.58
CA PHE A 819 25.89 18.15 -34.08
C PHE A 819 25.97 19.32 -33.10
N LEU A 820 26.22 19.06 -31.81
CA LEU A 820 26.31 20.08 -30.77
C LEU A 820 27.71 20.07 -30.17
N ILE A 821 28.54 20.96 -30.69
CA ILE A 821 29.95 21.12 -30.30
C ILE A 821 30.10 22.28 -29.30
N ASP A 822 31.17 22.24 -28.49
CA ASP A 822 31.55 23.33 -27.60
C ASP A 822 32.40 24.39 -28.33
N GLU A 823 32.70 25.50 -27.64
CA GLU A 823 33.43 26.62 -28.25
C GLU A 823 34.89 26.24 -28.58
N ALA A 824 35.51 25.35 -27.81
CA ALA A 824 36.86 24.85 -28.07
C ALA A 824 36.90 24.05 -29.37
N THR A 825 36.00 23.07 -29.51
CA THR A 825 35.86 22.25 -30.72
C THR A 825 35.51 23.11 -31.93
N ARG A 826 34.65 24.13 -31.76
CA ARG A 826 34.34 25.10 -32.81
C ARG A 826 35.59 25.86 -33.26
N ALA A 827 36.39 26.36 -32.31
CA ALA A 827 37.61 27.10 -32.62
C ALA A 827 38.63 26.22 -33.36
N ASP A 828 38.80 24.97 -32.92
CA ASP A 828 39.70 24.01 -33.56
C ASP A 828 39.27 23.67 -34.99
N LEU A 829 37.98 23.44 -35.23
CA LEU A 829 37.43 23.15 -36.56
C LEU A 829 37.57 24.34 -37.52
N ILE A 830 37.33 25.57 -37.05
CA ILE A 830 37.53 26.79 -37.85
C ILE A 830 39.02 27.05 -38.10
N GLY A 831 39.88 26.73 -37.14
CA GLY A 831 41.33 26.83 -37.28
C GLY A 831 41.88 25.84 -38.32
N ALA A 832 41.30 24.64 -38.40
CA ALA A 832 41.66 23.60 -39.37
C ALA A 832 41.08 23.87 -40.78
N ASP A 833 39.84 24.37 -40.86
CA ASP A 833 39.21 24.80 -42.12
C ASP A 833 38.32 26.03 -41.88
N PRO A 834 38.72 27.22 -42.36
CA PRO A 834 37.95 28.45 -42.21
C PRO A 834 36.51 28.38 -42.76
N ALA A 835 36.22 27.51 -43.73
CA ALA A 835 34.87 27.34 -44.28
C ALA A 835 33.86 26.80 -43.25
N CYS A 836 34.34 26.12 -42.20
CA CYS A 836 33.49 25.62 -41.11
C CYS A 836 32.75 26.75 -40.37
N ALA A 837 33.28 27.97 -40.36
CA ALA A 837 32.66 29.12 -39.72
C ALA A 837 31.29 29.47 -40.33
N GLU A 838 31.09 29.17 -41.62
CA GLU A 838 29.82 29.42 -42.31
C GLU A 838 28.76 28.37 -41.99
N ILE A 839 29.19 27.15 -41.63
CA ILE A 839 28.33 25.99 -41.38
C ILE A 839 27.91 25.91 -39.91
N ILE A 840 28.85 26.18 -38.99
CA ILE A 840 28.61 26.11 -37.54
C ILE A 840 27.76 27.31 -37.10
N LYS A 841 26.58 27.02 -36.53
CA LYS A 841 25.65 28.05 -36.03
C LYS A 841 25.51 27.96 -34.51
N PRO A 842 25.29 29.10 -33.81
CA PRO A 842 24.93 29.08 -32.40
C PRO A 842 23.67 28.25 -32.18
N ALA A 843 23.71 27.35 -31.19
CA ALA A 843 22.56 26.54 -30.78
C ALA A 843 22.39 26.67 -29.27
N THR A 844 21.14 26.84 -28.83
CA THR A 844 20.81 26.96 -27.40
C THR A 844 20.10 25.71 -26.92
N LYS A 845 20.63 25.06 -25.87
CA LYS A 845 19.96 23.94 -25.20
C LYS A 845 18.97 24.48 -24.16
N PRO A 846 17.84 23.80 -23.91
CA PRO A 846 16.87 24.20 -22.88
C PRO A 846 17.50 24.42 -21.49
N ALA A 847 18.50 23.61 -21.12
CA ALA A 847 19.22 23.73 -19.85
C ALA A 847 20.06 25.01 -19.73
N SER A 848 20.38 25.68 -20.85
CA SER A 848 21.17 26.91 -20.91
C SER A 848 20.31 28.18 -20.82
N CYS A 849 18.98 28.07 -20.95
CA CYS A 849 18.05 29.20 -20.88
C CYS A 849 17.62 29.58 -19.45
N SER A 850 17.95 28.78 -18.43
CA SER A 850 17.58 29.04 -17.03
C SER A 850 18.39 30.18 -16.40
N THR A 851 19.55 30.51 -16.96
CA THR A 851 20.34 31.71 -16.62
C THR A 851 20.09 32.78 -17.67
N GLY A 852 19.28 33.77 -17.35
CA GLY A 852 18.83 34.80 -18.29
C GLY A 852 19.99 35.45 -19.06
N CYS A 853 20.01 35.28 -20.38
CA CYS A 853 20.79 36.11 -21.28
C CYS A 853 20.30 35.94 -22.73
N ALA A 854 19.60 36.96 -23.22
CA ALA A 854 19.49 37.26 -24.64
C ALA A 854 19.54 38.79 -24.80
N THR A 855 20.68 39.40 -24.50
CA THR A 855 20.98 40.78 -24.86
C THR A 855 21.41 40.84 -26.32
N ASN A 856 20.44 40.88 -27.23
CA ASN A 856 20.71 41.35 -28.60
C ASN A 856 20.75 42.87 -28.60
N SER A 857 21.95 43.45 -28.62
CA SER A 857 22.17 44.87 -28.95
C SER A 857 22.07 45.06 -30.46
N PRO A 858 21.15 45.87 -31.01
CA PRO A 858 21.20 46.26 -32.41
C PRO A 858 22.05 47.53 -32.56
N SER A 859 23.18 47.41 -33.26
CA SER A 859 23.97 48.54 -33.72
C SER A 859 23.20 49.32 -34.80
N ARG A 860 22.41 50.33 -34.37
CA ARG A 860 21.93 51.38 -35.27
C ARG A 860 22.90 52.55 -35.25
N ASN A 861 23.63 52.71 -36.35
CA ASN A 861 24.27 53.95 -36.74
C ASN A 861 23.23 55.10 -36.73
N ARG A 862 23.41 56.09 -35.85
CA ARG A 862 22.94 57.46 -36.07
C ARG A 862 24.01 58.43 -35.61
N ALA A 863 24.53 59.17 -36.60
CA ALA A 863 25.48 60.26 -36.42
C ALA A 863 24.85 61.41 -35.64
N ASN A 864 25.73 62.10 -34.91
CA ASN A 864 25.54 63.36 -34.19
C ASN A 864 24.62 64.37 -34.90
N SER A 865 23.69 64.94 -34.13
CA SER A 865 23.41 66.37 -34.23
C SER A 865 23.15 66.92 -32.83
N SER A 866 24.04 67.82 -32.42
CA SER A 866 23.99 68.65 -31.23
C SER A 866 22.73 69.52 -31.18
N LYS A 867 22.21 69.74 -29.96
CA LYS A 867 22.00 71.07 -29.35
C LYS A 867 21.23 70.96 -28.02
N THR A 868 21.92 71.36 -26.95
CA THR A 868 21.47 72.20 -25.83
C THR A 868 20.00 72.12 -25.36
N SER A 869 19.84 71.70 -24.10
CA SER A 869 18.74 72.01 -23.16
C SER A 869 18.55 73.54 -22.95
N PRO A 870 17.62 74.04 -22.10
CA PRO A 870 16.50 73.37 -21.40
C PRO A 870 15.15 74.14 -21.50
N ASP A 871 14.04 73.42 -21.36
CA ASP A 871 12.99 73.62 -20.34
C ASP A 871 11.92 72.51 -20.48
#